data_AF-A0A5C0AZU5-F1
#
_entry.id   AF-A0A5C0AZU5-F1
#
_cell.length_a   1.000
_cell.length_b   1.000
_cell.length_c   1.000
_cell.angle_alpha   90.00
_cell.angle_beta   90.00
_cell.angle_gamma   90.00
#
_symmetry.space_group_name_H-M   'P 1'
#
loop_
_entity.id
_entity.type
_entity.pdbx_description
1 polymer ?
#
loop_
_entity_poly.entity_id
_entity_poly.type
_entity_poly.pdbx_seq_one_letter_code
_entity_poly.pdbx_strand_id
1 'polypeptide(L)'
;MAILDLSSAQAKISSLYVTLFGRAPDSSGLQFWSRAADSMSMADIAASLLASPEGVATVPGGNAAFISSLYTSALGRAPTAAELAAATQTLSQGGDIGAARASLASALIQTLATPAPTTKPATMTDAEYAQALADRDTLANKADAGVYFAQSVAGNNMSLAGRVLDAVNATPASLQAARTQADQGTATQVAELYAALLDRAPDTAGLAWWTAQLNNGVPMSNIIASMLGSAEGTALYGSAATSQAFLQTFYQSVLGRAPDAAGMAFWASALDAAGGDAAARAAVTQQILDALTSGTATNDDQKTLANKAEAGKYFAASTSGSNVALAKTVIDQVTSNADSVTGAKQVVDAGGVVAPAPAPTPAPVPPASTFFTPNAGTTGGSSDASTAIALANNFMLVGDDEASVLRVYSRDGGAAVKEISYDSFLNLGGEADLEGSTRIGNKLYFIGSHGNSKSGNEADSREWITSATLTDAGADTALTFDGKYTSLETALKTWDSNNVHGKGANYFGITVGATTGSPERTGGLGIEGLTVSPDDSSLWIGFRAPVTGSATQKALIVQISNIDAVLAGSNAVAPAFGAAIELDLGGRGIRSIEKNAAGQYVIIAGPSGTASADVADDFRLYTWDGSVSGGQATNLVQNAVNLDAILSATGGSFESIVTVPDSLAAGSWIQLLQDNGDTIWPGETQVSKDLANAQQKFMGNWIQLGGAAAADTTGPLLVRSTPADNALTIATGSKIELVFNEPVHAGTGSYVLKSGSTTLATIAANDSRITYEYNKVTVDVSTFVSAANTAYSLEIASNTVLDASNNAFAGLTPAQAIDFTTAPLVGTSLAAGDIAFVGINTAGTDAYAFVLLKDIDTGTSIRFTDKGWDGTAFKSGESDLLWTANSALTAGTIVTIQPSGSGTASTGTLTGGGGGLGGSGEQVFAITGTVASPGTYLAAIGIGPTSGGLSNGGTGPDFDISAIPAGVTLGTNGVNIIGSNAHYTGTLTGTPSQLLSAIHNSANWTTGTPAAVTANQLNVGFTSVDVKGPTKLAAGEVIFLAMGTDSPDAFVFTVTKAIEAGTQIGFTDRDYSTLNGMPASGESAYIWTANQAYAAGTLITIQPDQSGANNPIVSHGSAVGKGGGLSASGETIYAFQGSIAGLSAGNAGAISASTYLGAINAGGAAAGDTPAGITIQTFAMDNALYTGSRDAADMTAFKAAVLNTANWSTSDTTALVIAVGGNVEFAPA
;
A
#
# COMPACT_ATOMS: atom_id res chain seq x y z
N MET A 1 1.23 4.10 48.41
CA MET A 1 0.76 2.70 48.39
C MET A 1 -0.09 2.49 49.63
N ALA A 2 -1.39 2.29 49.45
CA ALA A 2 -2.28 1.90 50.53
C ALA A 2 -2.19 0.38 50.67
N ILE A 3 -1.72 -0.12 51.81
CA ILE A 3 -1.63 -1.56 52.04
C ILE A 3 -3.01 -2.06 52.45
N LEU A 4 -3.52 -3.13 51.80
CA LEU A 4 -4.75 -3.80 52.22
C LEU A 4 -4.59 -4.35 53.64
N ASP A 5 -5.17 -3.65 54.61
CA ASP A 5 -5.11 -4.04 56.02
C ASP A 5 -6.16 -5.09 56.36
N LEU A 6 -5.78 -6.36 56.24
CA LEU A 6 -6.61 -7.48 56.69
C LEU A 6 -6.71 -7.59 58.22
N SER A 7 -6.18 -6.67 59.03
CA SER A 7 -6.51 -6.63 60.47
C SER A 7 -7.95 -6.17 60.72
N SER A 8 -8.54 -5.42 59.78
CA SER A 8 -9.95 -5.00 59.82
C SER A 8 -10.88 -6.13 59.38
N ALA A 9 -11.85 -6.50 60.23
CA ALA A 9 -12.91 -7.45 59.87
C ALA A 9 -13.69 -6.98 58.63
N GLN A 10 -13.96 -5.68 58.52
CA GLN A 10 -14.68 -5.11 57.37
C GLN A 10 -13.89 -5.25 56.07
N ALA A 11 -12.57 -5.03 56.10
CA ALA A 11 -11.70 -5.22 54.93
C ALA A 11 -11.69 -6.69 54.48
N LYS A 12 -11.60 -7.64 55.42
CA LYS A 12 -11.70 -9.08 55.10
C LYS A 12 -13.00 -9.43 54.40
N ILE A 13 -14.12 -8.95 54.92
CA ILE A 13 -15.44 -9.23 54.35
C ILE A 13 -15.59 -8.58 52.99
N SER A 14 -15.21 -7.31 52.84
CA SER A 14 -15.25 -6.62 51.55
C SER A 14 -14.41 -7.35 50.51
N SER A 15 -13.18 -7.74 50.83
CA SER A 15 -12.32 -8.52 49.91
C SER A 15 -12.96 -9.85 49.49
N LEU A 16 -13.71 -10.52 50.37
CA LEU A 16 -14.43 -11.75 50.02
C LEU A 16 -15.58 -11.49 49.04
N TYR A 17 -16.39 -10.46 49.28
CA TYR A 17 -17.49 -10.08 48.37
C TYR A 17 -16.97 -9.63 47.00
N VAL A 18 -15.91 -8.80 46.98
CA VAL A 18 -15.24 -8.37 45.73
C VAL A 18 -14.73 -9.59 44.97
N THR A 19 -14.02 -10.49 45.65
CA THR A 19 -13.33 -11.61 44.98
C THR A 19 -14.29 -12.70 44.52
N LEU A 20 -15.34 -13.00 45.29
CA LEU A 20 -16.27 -14.09 44.98
C LEU A 20 -17.43 -13.66 44.07
N PHE A 21 -17.92 -12.43 44.22
CA PHE A 21 -19.14 -11.96 43.56
C PHE A 21 -18.93 -10.75 42.64
N GLY A 22 -17.72 -10.15 42.63
CA GLY A 22 -17.45 -8.97 41.80
C GLY A 22 -18.23 -7.72 42.21
N ARG A 23 -18.74 -7.66 43.45
CA ARG A 23 -19.51 -6.52 43.96
C ARG A 23 -19.17 -6.20 45.41
N ALA A 24 -19.52 -5.00 45.85
CA ALA A 24 -19.44 -4.60 47.24
C ALA A 24 -20.48 -5.35 48.10
N PRO A 25 -20.18 -5.61 49.39
CA PRO A 25 -21.20 -6.10 50.33
C PRO A 25 -22.28 -5.04 50.56
N ASP A 26 -23.50 -5.48 50.88
CA ASP A 26 -24.52 -4.56 51.37
C ASP A 26 -24.27 -4.16 52.83
N SER A 27 -24.94 -3.12 53.32
CA SER A 27 -24.76 -2.63 54.69
C SER A 27 -25.03 -3.72 55.75
N SER A 28 -26.04 -4.57 55.55
CA SER A 28 -26.39 -5.63 56.49
C SER A 28 -25.44 -6.81 56.40
N GLY A 29 -25.07 -7.21 55.18
CA GLY A 29 -24.07 -8.25 54.90
C GLY A 29 -22.71 -7.92 55.49
N LEU A 30 -22.20 -6.69 55.28
CA LEU A 30 -20.94 -6.25 55.87
C LEU A 30 -20.98 -6.32 57.39
N GLN A 31 -22.06 -5.86 58.03
CA GLN A 31 -22.20 -5.89 59.48
C GLN A 31 -22.31 -7.32 60.04
N PHE A 32 -23.12 -8.17 59.41
CA PHE A 32 -23.33 -9.55 59.85
C PHE A 32 -22.02 -10.33 59.78
N TRP A 33 -21.36 -10.32 58.62
CA TRP A 33 -20.15 -11.11 58.42
C TRP A 33 -18.95 -10.54 59.17
N SER A 34 -18.90 -9.22 59.42
CA SER A 34 -17.84 -8.62 60.25
C SER A 34 -17.93 -9.11 61.71
N ARG A 35 -19.13 -9.32 62.25
CA ARG A 35 -19.30 -9.96 63.58
C ARG A 35 -18.95 -11.44 63.55
N ALA A 36 -19.30 -12.14 62.48
CA ALA A 36 -18.95 -13.56 62.31
C ALA A 36 -17.42 -13.77 62.24
N ALA A 37 -16.69 -12.82 61.66
CA ALA A 37 -15.23 -12.83 61.53
C ALA A 37 -14.47 -12.82 62.88
N ASP A 38 -15.14 -12.55 64.01
CA ASP A 38 -14.55 -12.70 65.35
C ASP A 38 -14.42 -14.18 65.78
N SER A 39 -15.15 -15.10 65.14
CA SER A 39 -15.23 -16.52 65.53
C SER A 39 -15.04 -17.51 64.38
N MET A 40 -14.98 -17.05 63.14
CA MET A 40 -14.83 -17.86 61.93
C MET A 40 -13.61 -17.41 61.12
N SER A 41 -12.95 -18.36 60.43
CA SER A 41 -11.86 -18.02 59.51
C SER A 41 -12.40 -17.41 58.21
N MET A 42 -11.57 -16.71 57.44
CA MET A 42 -11.96 -16.19 56.11
C MET A 42 -12.38 -17.32 55.16
N ALA A 43 -11.78 -18.51 55.28
CA ALA A 43 -12.16 -19.66 54.48
C ALA A 43 -13.55 -20.20 54.87
N ASP A 44 -13.89 -20.22 56.16
CA ASP A 44 -15.22 -20.67 56.63
C ASP A 44 -16.33 -19.69 56.20
N ILE A 45 -16.03 -18.39 56.23
CA ILE A 45 -16.94 -17.34 55.75
C ILE A 45 -17.09 -17.45 54.22
N ALA A 46 -16.00 -17.61 53.48
CA ALA A 46 -16.04 -17.83 52.04
C ALA A 46 -16.86 -19.07 51.65
N ALA A 47 -16.71 -20.18 52.40
CA ALA A 47 -17.51 -21.39 52.19
C ALA A 47 -19.01 -21.13 52.43
N SER A 48 -19.34 -20.36 53.47
CA SER A 48 -20.73 -19.98 53.77
C SER A 48 -21.33 -19.06 52.71
N LEU A 49 -20.55 -18.12 52.17
CA LEU A 49 -20.95 -17.25 51.06
C LEU A 49 -21.16 -18.05 49.77
N LEU A 50 -20.27 -18.99 49.43
CA LEU A 50 -20.41 -19.86 48.28
C LEU A 50 -21.63 -20.80 48.35
N ALA A 51 -21.99 -21.25 49.56
CA ALA A 51 -23.17 -22.09 49.80
C ALA A 51 -24.49 -21.28 49.86
N SER A 52 -24.42 -19.95 49.88
CA SER A 52 -25.61 -19.10 49.91
C SER A 52 -26.40 -19.18 48.59
N PRO A 53 -27.69 -18.82 48.59
CA PRO A 53 -28.48 -18.75 47.34
C PRO A 53 -27.84 -17.87 46.26
N GLU A 54 -27.19 -16.78 46.68
CA GLU A 54 -26.43 -15.91 45.78
C GLU A 54 -25.21 -16.65 45.22
N GLY A 55 -24.41 -17.30 46.06
CA GLY A 55 -23.23 -18.03 45.62
C GLY A 55 -23.55 -19.16 44.65
N VAL A 56 -24.65 -19.87 44.85
CA VAL A 56 -25.13 -20.90 43.92
C VAL A 56 -25.59 -20.30 42.58
N ALA A 57 -26.12 -19.07 42.59
CA ALA A 57 -26.65 -18.43 41.39
C ALA A 57 -25.59 -17.68 40.57
N THR A 58 -24.60 -17.07 41.22
CA THR A 58 -23.67 -16.12 40.56
C THR A 58 -22.29 -16.72 40.28
N VAL A 59 -21.87 -17.74 41.02
CA VAL A 59 -20.53 -18.31 40.87
C VAL A 59 -20.52 -19.37 39.76
N PRO A 60 -19.67 -19.22 38.72
CA PRO A 60 -19.69 -20.13 37.58
C PRO A 60 -19.33 -21.58 37.95
N GLY A 61 -19.97 -22.51 37.22
CA GLY A 61 -19.67 -23.93 37.27
C GLY A 61 -18.32 -24.27 36.60
N GLY A 62 -17.60 -25.26 37.12
CA GLY A 62 -16.29 -25.70 36.59
C GLY A 62 -15.10 -24.92 37.14
N ASN A 63 -13.94 -25.58 37.23
CA ASN A 63 -12.75 -25.03 37.92
C ASN A 63 -12.12 -23.85 37.16
N ALA A 64 -11.95 -23.96 35.85
CA ALA A 64 -11.34 -22.91 35.04
C ALA A 64 -12.18 -21.63 35.03
N ALA A 65 -13.50 -21.74 34.86
CA ALA A 65 -14.41 -20.60 34.87
C ALA A 65 -14.45 -19.91 36.24
N PHE A 66 -14.44 -20.69 37.33
CA PHE A 66 -14.33 -20.16 38.68
C PHE A 66 -13.01 -19.41 38.91
N ILE A 67 -11.87 -19.96 38.49
CA ILE A 67 -10.56 -19.30 38.65
C ILE A 67 -10.54 -17.99 37.85
N SER A 68 -11.01 -18.01 36.60
CA SER A 68 -11.08 -16.81 35.78
C SER A 68 -11.98 -15.75 36.42
N SER A 69 -13.13 -16.12 36.99
CA SER A 69 -13.99 -15.14 37.67
C SER A 69 -13.31 -14.53 38.90
N LEU A 70 -12.55 -15.31 39.70
CA LEU A 70 -11.79 -14.74 40.83
C LEU A 70 -10.81 -13.67 40.38
N TYR A 71 -10.04 -13.94 39.32
CA TYR A 71 -9.04 -13.01 38.79
C TYR A 71 -9.69 -11.77 38.17
N THR A 72 -10.75 -11.94 37.39
CA THR A 72 -11.47 -10.81 36.79
C THR A 72 -12.12 -9.94 37.87
N SER A 73 -12.81 -10.53 38.83
CA SER A 73 -13.49 -9.79 39.90
C SER A 73 -12.51 -9.09 40.84
N ALA A 74 -11.46 -9.78 41.29
CA ALA A 74 -10.48 -9.22 42.23
C ALA A 74 -9.48 -8.26 41.57
N LEU A 75 -9.04 -8.54 40.34
CA LEU A 75 -7.88 -7.88 39.72
C LEU A 75 -8.21 -7.13 38.43
N GLY A 76 -9.39 -7.33 37.84
CA GLY A 76 -9.76 -6.70 36.57
C GLY A 76 -9.02 -7.28 35.35
N ARG A 77 -8.37 -8.44 35.49
CA ARG A 77 -7.63 -9.11 34.40
C ARG A 77 -7.90 -10.62 34.39
N ALA A 78 -7.63 -11.26 33.26
CA ALA A 78 -7.62 -12.72 33.18
C ALA A 78 -6.38 -13.32 33.90
N PRO A 79 -6.46 -14.56 34.41
CA PRO A 79 -5.28 -15.25 34.92
C PRO A 79 -4.33 -15.60 33.76
N THR A 80 -3.03 -15.53 34.01
CA THR A 80 -2.03 -16.08 33.08
C THR A 80 -2.17 -17.61 33.01
N ALA A 81 -1.61 -18.22 31.95
CA ALA A 81 -1.64 -19.67 31.80
C ALA A 81 -1.00 -20.41 33.00
N ALA A 82 0.06 -19.84 33.59
CA ALA A 82 0.71 -20.40 34.77
C ALA A 82 -0.14 -20.28 36.04
N GLU A 83 -0.76 -19.12 36.27
CA GLU A 83 -1.69 -18.91 37.39
C GLU A 83 -2.90 -19.83 37.30
N LEU A 84 -3.50 -19.96 36.11
CA LEU A 84 -4.63 -20.83 35.84
C LEU A 84 -4.27 -22.30 36.09
N ALA A 85 -3.10 -22.76 35.63
CA ALA A 85 -2.63 -24.12 35.84
C ALA A 85 -2.40 -24.43 37.33
N ALA A 86 -1.71 -23.54 38.06
CA ALA A 86 -1.43 -23.70 39.48
C ALA A 86 -2.72 -23.72 40.32
N ALA A 87 -3.64 -22.80 40.07
CA ALA A 87 -4.92 -22.74 40.78
C ALA A 87 -5.83 -23.95 40.45
N THR A 88 -5.79 -24.44 39.21
CA THR A 88 -6.52 -25.65 38.81
C THR A 88 -5.99 -26.89 39.52
N GLN A 89 -4.66 -26.99 39.68
CA GLN A 89 -4.03 -28.08 40.41
C GLN A 89 -4.49 -28.11 41.88
N THR A 90 -4.59 -26.94 42.53
CA THR A 90 -5.11 -26.81 43.91
C THR A 90 -6.56 -27.29 44.04
N LEU A 91 -7.41 -27.02 43.05
CA LEU A 91 -8.82 -27.46 43.05
C LEU A 91 -9.01 -28.95 42.69
N SER A 92 -7.99 -29.59 42.12
CA SER A 92 -8.06 -30.99 41.64
C SER A 92 -7.61 -32.04 42.67
N GLN A 93 -7.01 -31.62 43.80
CA GLN A 93 -6.61 -32.51 44.89
C GLN A 93 -7.84 -32.86 45.74
N GLY A 94 -8.43 -34.03 45.47
CA GLY A 94 -9.77 -34.46 45.90
C GLY A 94 -10.19 -34.11 47.34
N GLY A 95 -11.30 -33.37 47.45
CA GLY A 95 -11.95 -32.95 48.69
C GLY A 95 -13.33 -32.32 48.39
N ASP A 96 -13.97 -31.71 49.39
CA ASP A 96 -15.18 -30.90 49.19
C ASP A 96 -14.83 -29.70 48.30
N ILE A 97 -15.42 -29.66 47.10
CA ILE A 97 -15.14 -28.64 46.08
C ILE A 97 -15.51 -27.23 46.56
N GLY A 98 -16.53 -27.09 47.42
CA GLY A 98 -16.91 -25.82 48.02
C GLY A 98 -15.84 -25.32 49.00
N ALA A 99 -15.32 -26.21 49.84
CA ALA A 99 -14.24 -25.89 50.77
C ALA A 99 -12.91 -25.58 50.04
N ALA A 100 -12.61 -26.29 48.94
CA ALA A 100 -11.42 -26.04 48.11
C ALA A 100 -11.50 -24.67 47.41
N ARG A 101 -12.67 -24.31 46.87
CA ARG A 101 -12.93 -23.00 46.25
C ARG A 101 -12.83 -21.86 47.27
N ALA A 102 -13.41 -22.04 48.46
CA ALA A 102 -13.31 -21.10 49.56
C ALA A 102 -11.85 -20.88 50.01
N SER A 103 -11.08 -21.97 50.12
CA SER A 103 -9.66 -21.92 50.48
C SER A 103 -8.85 -21.17 49.42
N LEU A 104 -9.07 -21.45 48.13
CA LEU A 104 -8.39 -20.77 47.03
C LEU A 104 -8.66 -19.25 47.02
N ALA A 105 -9.93 -18.83 47.16
CA ALA A 105 -10.28 -17.42 47.21
C ALA A 105 -9.64 -16.72 48.42
N SER A 106 -9.67 -17.35 49.60
CA SER A 106 -9.04 -16.80 50.80
C SER A 106 -7.51 -16.73 50.71
N ALA A 107 -6.88 -17.68 50.01
CA ALA A 107 -5.45 -17.72 49.78
C ALA A 107 -5.01 -16.61 48.83
N LEU A 108 -5.74 -16.39 47.73
CA LEU A 108 -5.47 -15.28 46.79
C LEU A 108 -5.48 -13.93 47.50
N ILE A 109 -6.52 -13.67 48.32
CA ILE A 109 -6.65 -12.42 49.09
C ILE A 109 -5.46 -12.27 50.06
N GLN A 110 -5.10 -13.32 50.79
CA GLN A 110 -3.96 -13.29 51.71
C GLN A 110 -2.63 -13.03 50.97
N THR A 111 -2.42 -13.67 49.82
CA THR A 111 -1.23 -13.47 48.99
C THR A 111 -1.12 -12.03 48.49
N LEU A 112 -2.23 -11.37 48.18
CA LEU A 112 -2.25 -9.99 47.71
C LEU A 112 -2.15 -8.97 48.85
N ALA A 113 -2.61 -9.32 50.05
CA ALA A 113 -2.52 -8.47 51.23
C ALA A 113 -1.13 -8.46 51.89
N THR A 114 -0.25 -9.43 51.60
CA THR A 114 1.11 -9.40 52.13
C THR A 114 1.88 -8.20 51.54
N PRO A 115 2.81 -7.56 52.26
CA PRO A 115 3.65 -6.53 51.65
C PRO A 115 4.50 -7.11 50.50
N ALA A 116 4.59 -6.40 49.37
CA ALA A 116 5.51 -6.79 48.31
C ALA A 116 6.96 -6.68 48.82
N PRO A 117 7.89 -7.55 48.36
CA PRO A 117 9.31 -7.39 48.65
C PRO A 117 9.79 -5.99 48.26
N THR A 118 10.70 -5.38 49.01
CA THR A 118 11.23 -4.04 48.65
C THR A 118 12.14 -4.08 47.42
N THR A 119 12.53 -5.28 46.96
CA THR A 119 13.34 -5.51 45.75
C THR A 119 12.67 -6.56 44.86
N LYS A 120 12.68 -6.34 43.54
CA LYS A 120 12.16 -7.29 42.55
C LYS A 120 12.88 -8.66 42.68
N PRO A 121 12.15 -9.79 42.79
CA PRO A 121 12.76 -11.12 42.74
C PRO A 121 13.49 -11.39 41.42
N ALA A 122 14.67 -12.01 41.47
CA ALA A 122 15.47 -12.30 40.28
C ALA A 122 14.78 -13.25 39.26
N THR A 123 13.75 -13.97 39.69
CA THR A 123 12.94 -14.89 38.88
C THR A 123 11.79 -14.19 38.15
N MET A 124 11.61 -12.88 38.32
CA MET A 124 10.54 -12.10 37.69
C MET A 124 11.10 -11.03 36.75
N THR A 125 10.42 -10.83 35.62
CA THR A 125 10.62 -9.68 34.74
C THR A 125 10.11 -8.39 35.37
N ASP A 126 10.55 -7.23 34.86
CA ASP A 126 10.04 -5.93 35.34
C ASP A 126 8.53 -5.77 35.11
N ALA A 127 8.03 -6.30 33.99
CA ALA A 127 6.60 -6.30 33.68
C ALA A 127 5.79 -7.17 34.66
N GLU A 128 6.27 -8.38 34.96
CA GLU A 128 5.60 -9.27 35.93
C GLU A 128 5.61 -8.68 37.34
N TYR A 129 6.69 -8.01 37.73
CA TYR A 129 6.78 -7.37 39.04
C TYR A 129 5.88 -6.13 39.14
N ALA A 130 5.84 -5.30 38.09
CA ALA A 130 4.93 -4.17 38.01
C ALA A 130 3.46 -4.62 38.04
N GLN A 131 3.11 -5.70 37.32
CA GLN A 131 1.76 -6.28 37.37
C GLN A 131 1.43 -6.81 38.77
N ALA A 132 2.36 -7.48 39.44
CA ALA A 132 2.15 -7.97 40.81
C ALA A 132 1.92 -6.83 41.82
N LEU A 133 2.57 -5.68 41.63
CA LEU A 133 2.29 -4.47 42.43
C LEU A 133 0.90 -3.90 42.11
N ALA A 134 0.56 -3.81 40.82
CA ALA A 134 -0.75 -3.31 40.38
C ALA A 134 -1.91 -4.20 40.88
N ASP A 135 -1.76 -5.52 40.88
CA ASP A 135 -2.76 -6.47 41.38
C ASP A 135 -3.05 -6.26 42.88
N ARG A 136 -2.00 -5.99 43.68
CA ARG A 136 -2.12 -5.70 45.11
C ARG A 136 -2.88 -4.42 45.36
N ASP A 137 -2.47 -3.35 44.70
CA ASP A 137 -3.10 -2.03 44.82
C ASP A 137 -4.55 -2.07 44.32
N THR A 138 -4.85 -2.83 43.26
CA THR A 138 -6.21 -2.99 42.72
C THR A 138 -7.14 -3.67 43.73
N LEU A 139 -6.74 -4.81 44.33
CA LEU A 139 -7.57 -5.46 45.34
C LEU A 139 -7.73 -4.59 46.60
N ALA A 140 -6.67 -3.88 47.01
CA ALA A 140 -6.72 -2.96 48.14
C ALA A 140 -7.75 -1.85 47.91
N ASN A 141 -7.71 -1.21 46.74
CA ASN A 141 -8.65 -0.16 46.36
C ASN A 141 -10.08 -0.70 46.23
N LYS A 142 -10.29 -1.87 45.62
CA LYS A 142 -11.63 -2.48 45.51
C LYS A 142 -12.21 -2.84 46.87
N ALA A 143 -11.40 -3.38 47.78
CA ALA A 143 -11.85 -3.72 49.13
C ALA A 143 -12.23 -2.45 49.93
N ASP A 144 -11.44 -1.38 49.82
CA ASP A 144 -11.76 -0.09 50.43
C ASP A 144 -13.06 0.50 49.86
N ALA A 145 -13.19 0.56 48.53
CA ALA A 145 -14.39 1.03 47.85
C ALA A 145 -15.64 0.24 48.28
N GLY A 146 -15.51 -1.09 48.46
CA GLY A 146 -16.60 -1.94 48.93
C GLY A 146 -17.00 -1.67 50.39
N VAL A 147 -16.05 -1.38 51.29
CA VAL A 147 -16.35 -0.95 52.66
C VAL A 147 -17.05 0.40 52.65
N TYR A 148 -16.53 1.34 51.85
CA TYR A 148 -17.10 2.67 51.71
C TYR A 148 -18.54 2.62 51.20
N PHE A 149 -18.80 1.86 50.13
CA PHE A 149 -20.14 1.66 49.58
C PHE A 149 -21.11 1.12 50.62
N ALA A 150 -20.74 0.05 51.33
CA ALA A 150 -21.61 -0.56 52.33
C ALA A 150 -21.95 0.38 53.51
N GLN A 151 -21.13 1.42 53.73
CA GLN A 151 -21.33 2.44 54.76
C GLN A 151 -21.99 3.71 54.22
N SER A 152 -22.07 3.88 52.91
CA SER A 152 -22.71 5.03 52.28
C SER A 152 -24.23 4.92 52.35
N VAL A 153 -24.92 6.02 52.04
CA VAL A 153 -26.39 6.04 51.93
C VAL A 153 -26.92 5.09 50.85
N ALA A 154 -26.08 4.67 49.90
CA ALA A 154 -26.41 3.73 48.85
C ALA A 154 -26.08 2.27 49.21
N GLY A 155 -25.62 1.98 50.43
CA GLY A 155 -25.09 0.66 50.80
C GLY A 155 -26.04 -0.52 50.69
N ASN A 156 -27.35 -0.31 50.46
CA ASN A 156 -28.30 -1.38 50.16
C ASN A 156 -28.72 -1.47 48.67
N ASN A 157 -28.16 -0.61 47.81
CA ASN A 157 -28.48 -0.59 46.39
C ASN A 157 -27.67 -1.64 45.62
N MET A 158 -28.21 -2.84 45.51
CA MET A 158 -27.50 -3.97 44.89
C MET A 158 -27.21 -3.81 43.41
N SER A 159 -27.98 -2.98 42.71
CA SER A 159 -27.69 -2.66 41.30
C SER A 159 -26.45 -1.76 41.15
N LEU A 160 -26.08 -1.00 42.19
CA LEU A 160 -24.90 -0.13 42.19
C LEU A 160 -23.66 -0.82 42.79
N ALA A 161 -23.86 -1.86 43.61
CA ALA A 161 -22.79 -2.54 44.34
C ALA A 161 -21.68 -3.13 43.44
N GLY A 162 -22.02 -3.62 42.25
CA GLY A 162 -21.04 -4.08 41.24
C GLY A 162 -20.37 -2.93 40.52
N ARG A 163 -21.17 -1.99 39.99
CA ARG A 163 -20.68 -0.86 39.18
C ARG A 163 -19.65 0.02 39.89
N VAL A 164 -19.76 0.19 41.21
CA VAL A 164 -18.77 0.93 42.01
C VAL A 164 -17.37 0.30 41.94
N LEU A 165 -17.26 -0.99 41.60
CA LEU A 165 -16.00 -1.72 41.53
C LEU A 165 -15.46 -1.91 40.10
N ASP A 166 -16.30 -1.81 39.07
CA ASP A 166 -15.94 -2.14 37.68
C ASP A 166 -14.74 -1.33 37.16
N ALA A 167 -14.68 -0.05 37.50
CA ALA A 167 -13.62 0.87 37.05
C ALA A 167 -12.45 1.00 38.06
N VAL A 168 -12.49 0.30 39.20
CA VAL A 168 -11.46 0.42 40.23
C VAL A 168 -10.21 -0.35 39.83
N ASN A 169 -9.09 0.35 39.78
CA ASN A 169 -7.77 -0.19 39.43
C ASN A 169 -6.72 0.20 40.49
N ALA A 170 -5.44 0.01 40.18
CA ALA A 170 -4.33 0.29 41.11
C ALA A 170 -4.18 1.78 41.51
N THR A 171 -4.83 2.71 40.81
CA THR A 171 -4.62 4.15 41.02
C THR A 171 -5.51 4.73 42.14
N PRO A 172 -5.00 5.66 42.97
CA PRO A 172 -5.83 6.36 43.95
C PRO A 172 -7.00 7.16 43.36
N ALA A 173 -6.84 7.65 42.12
CA ALA A 173 -7.89 8.36 41.41
C ALA A 173 -9.11 7.46 41.15
N SER A 174 -8.88 6.20 40.78
CA SER A 174 -9.98 5.23 40.57
C SER A 174 -10.75 4.91 41.86
N LEU A 175 -10.06 4.83 43.00
CA LEU A 175 -10.69 4.68 44.32
C LEU A 175 -11.55 5.90 44.66
N GLN A 176 -11.03 7.11 44.46
CA GLN A 176 -11.79 8.32 44.72
C GLN A 176 -13.03 8.42 43.83
N ALA A 177 -12.92 8.03 42.56
CA ALA A 177 -14.06 7.99 41.64
C ALA A 177 -15.14 7.00 42.09
N ALA A 178 -14.76 5.80 42.54
CA ALA A 178 -15.68 4.81 43.08
C ALA A 178 -16.43 5.29 44.32
N ARG A 179 -15.75 6.00 45.23
CA ARG A 179 -16.40 6.61 46.40
C ARG A 179 -17.41 7.69 46.00
N THR A 180 -17.05 8.56 45.05
CA THR A 180 -17.98 9.55 44.48
C THR A 180 -19.20 8.88 43.84
N GLN A 181 -19.00 7.76 43.13
CA GLN A 181 -20.08 6.98 42.52
C GLN A 181 -20.98 6.32 43.58
N ALA A 182 -20.44 5.86 44.70
CA ALA A 182 -21.22 5.34 45.82
C ALA A 182 -22.08 6.42 46.51
N ASP A 183 -21.65 7.68 46.48
CA ASP A 183 -22.41 8.80 47.07
C ASP A 183 -23.49 9.33 46.12
N GLN A 184 -23.20 9.42 44.82
CA GLN A 184 -24.07 10.07 43.84
C GLN A 184 -24.90 9.09 42.98
N GLY A 185 -24.49 7.82 42.91
CA GLY A 185 -24.95 6.85 41.91
C GLY A 185 -26.43 6.54 41.97
N THR A 186 -27.06 6.52 43.16
CA THR A 186 -28.50 6.23 43.27
C THR A 186 -29.36 7.32 42.61
N ALA A 187 -29.00 8.60 42.76
CA ALA A 187 -29.74 9.69 42.11
C ALA A 187 -29.55 9.67 40.59
N THR A 188 -28.37 9.27 40.11
CA THR A 188 -28.13 9.05 38.68
C THR A 188 -29.04 7.96 38.13
N GLN A 189 -29.13 6.81 38.79
CA GLN A 189 -30.01 5.72 38.33
C GLN A 189 -31.48 6.12 38.28
N VAL A 190 -31.96 6.89 39.26
CA VAL A 190 -33.32 7.40 39.22
C VAL A 190 -33.49 8.35 38.03
N ALA A 191 -32.54 9.25 37.75
CA ALA A 191 -32.62 10.12 36.58
C ALA A 191 -32.60 9.34 35.26
N GLU A 192 -31.81 8.27 35.16
CA GLU A 192 -31.81 7.32 34.03
C GLU A 192 -33.19 6.67 33.87
N LEU A 193 -33.83 6.23 34.96
CA LEU A 193 -35.18 5.66 34.91
C LEU A 193 -36.22 6.66 34.41
N TYR A 194 -36.17 7.91 34.83
CA TYR A 194 -37.10 8.95 34.35
C TYR A 194 -36.89 9.24 32.87
N ALA A 195 -35.64 9.39 32.44
CA ALA A 195 -35.33 9.57 31.02
C ALA A 195 -35.77 8.36 30.19
N ALA A 196 -35.56 7.14 30.72
CA ALA A 196 -35.84 5.91 30.01
C ALA A 196 -37.33 5.55 29.95
N LEU A 197 -38.07 5.76 31.04
CA LEU A 197 -39.44 5.24 31.18
C LEU A 197 -40.50 6.31 31.07
N LEU A 198 -40.15 7.58 31.30
CA LEU A 198 -41.12 8.67 31.35
C LEU A 198 -40.81 9.77 30.33
N ASP A 199 -39.72 9.63 29.57
CA ASP A 199 -39.33 10.55 28.48
C ASP A 199 -39.25 12.02 28.94
N ARG A 200 -38.76 12.22 30.17
CA ARG A 200 -38.59 13.52 30.82
C ARG A 200 -37.61 13.46 31.99
N ALA A 201 -37.17 14.63 32.47
CA ALA A 201 -36.35 14.73 33.67
C ALA A 201 -37.17 14.38 34.93
N PRO A 202 -36.54 13.85 35.99
CA PRO A 202 -37.19 13.71 37.28
C PRO A 202 -37.50 15.07 37.87
N ASP A 203 -38.67 15.21 38.50
CA ASP A 203 -38.94 16.37 39.34
C ASP A 203 -38.21 16.24 40.70
N THR A 204 -38.05 17.37 41.40
CA THR A 204 -37.31 17.42 42.68
C THR A 204 -37.82 16.42 43.71
N ALA A 205 -39.15 16.26 43.84
CA ALA A 205 -39.75 15.37 44.82
C ALA A 205 -39.63 13.90 44.39
N GLY A 206 -39.87 13.63 43.11
CA GLY A 206 -39.73 12.32 42.50
C GLY A 206 -38.30 11.78 42.60
N LEU A 207 -37.29 12.59 42.27
CA LEU A 207 -35.88 12.21 42.40
C LEU A 207 -35.54 11.82 43.83
N ALA A 208 -35.91 12.66 44.81
CA ALA A 208 -35.63 12.43 46.21
C ALA A 208 -36.32 11.16 46.74
N TRP A 209 -37.59 10.95 46.41
CA TRP A 209 -38.37 9.83 46.93
C TRP A 209 -37.88 8.48 46.38
N TRP A 210 -37.69 8.35 45.06
CA TRP A 210 -37.20 7.10 44.46
C TRP A 210 -35.75 6.79 44.85
N THR A 211 -34.91 7.83 45.02
CA THR A 211 -33.55 7.66 45.54
C THR A 211 -33.58 7.07 46.94
N ALA A 212 -34.49 7.55 47.81
CA ALA A 212 -34.67 6.99 49.14
C ALA A 212 -35.18 5.53 49.10
N GLN A 213 -36.04 5.15 48.15
CA GLN A 213 -36.49 3.76 48.02
C GLN A 213 -35.33 2.83 47.66
N LEU A 214 -34.50 3.19 46.68
CA LEU A 214 -33.32 2.42 46.29
C LEU A 214 -32.30 2.31 47.43
N ASN A 215 -32.04 3.40 48.14
CA ASN A 215 -31.14 3.42 49.30
C ASN A 215 -31.65 2.54 50.45
N ASN A 216 -32.98 2.37 50.57
CA ASN A 216 -33.61 1.47 51.53
C ASN A 216 -33.70 0.01 51.04
N GLY A 217 -33.10 -0.32 49.89
CA GLY A 217 -33.04 -1.69 49.37
C GLY A 217 -34.28 -2.15 48.60
N VAL A 218 -35.15 -1.23 48.17
CA VAL A 218 -36.23 -1.59 47.24
C VAL A 218 -35.61 -2.02 45.90
N PRO A 219 -35.96 -3.19 45.35
CA PRO A 219 -35.44 -3.64 44.06
C PRO A 219 -35.77 -2.68 42.93
N MET A 220 -34.80 -2.41 42.04
CA MET A 220 -34.97 -1.50 40.90
C MET A 220 -36.12 -1.94 39.98
N SER A 221 -36.30 -3.25 39.78
CA SER A 221 -37.42 -3.81 39.01
C SER A 221 -38.79 -3.44 39.59
N ASN A 222 -38.93 -3.30 40.91
CA ASN A 222 -40.18 -2.86 41.52
C ASN A 222 -40.46 -1.37 41.24
N ILE A 223 -39.40 -0.56 41.18
CA ILE A 223 -39.48 0.85 40.82
C ILE A 223 -39.87 1.01 39.35
N ILE A 224 -39.21 0.27 38.46
CA ILE A 224 -39.55 0.22 37.03
C ILE A 224 -41.00 -0.18 36.83
N ALA A 225 -41.46 -1.25 37.49
CA ALA A 225 -42.86 -1.69 37.41
C ALA A 225 -43.84 -0.61 37.86
N SER A 226 -43.50 0.13 38.92
CA SER A 226 -44.32 1.23 39.42
C SER A 226 -44.34 2.43 38.48
N MET A 227 -43.21 2.79 37.86
CA MET A 227 -43.13 3.85 36.84
C MET A 227 -43.89 3.49 35.57
N LEU A 228 -43.73 2.27 35.05
CA LEU A 228 -44.47 1.77 33.89
C LEU A 228 -45.99 1.69 34.16
N GLY A 229 -46.39 1.33 35.38
CA GLY A 229 -47.78 1.27 35.81
C GLY A 229 -48.40 2.64 36.17
N SER A 230 -47.61 3.72 36.18
CA SER A 230 -48.10 5.06 36.46
C SER A 230 -48.98 5.59 35.31
N ALA A 231 -49.72 6.68 35.56
CA ALA A 231 -50.50 7.34 34.51
C ALA A 231 -49.63 7.80 33.32
N GLU A 232 -48.39 8.22 33.59
CA GLU A 232 -47.44 8.66 32.56
C GLU A 232 -46.87 7.46 31.79
N GLY A 233 -46.45 6.42 32.48
CA GLY A 233 -45.94 5.19 31.85
C GLY A 233 -46.99 4.48 31.01
N THR A 234 -48.23 4.41 31.50
CA THR A 234 -49.36 3.83 30.74
C THR A 234 -49.76 4.68 29.53
N ALA A 235 -49.60 6.01 29.59
CA ALA A 235 -49.83 6.90 28.46
C ALA A 235 -48.75 6.73 27.36
N LEU A 236 -47.49 6.52 27.75
CA LEU A 236 -46.38 6.32 26.82
C LEU A 236 -46.39 4.94 26.17
N TYR A 237 -46.51 3.87 26.97
CA TYR A 237 -46.32 2.50 26.49
C TYR A 237 -47.62 1.74 26.20
N GLY A 238 -48.77 2.24 26.66
CA GLY A 238 -50.05 1.54 26.54
C GLY A 238 -50.17 0.31 27.45
N SER A 239 -51.35 0.09 28.03
CA SER A 239 -51.60 -1.02 28.96
C SER A 239 -51.61 -2.43 28.32
N ALA A 240 -51.62 -2.52 26.99
CA ALA A 240 -51.69 -3.77 26.23
C ALA A 240 -50.77 -3.83 24.99
N ALA A 241 -49.70 -3.03 24.93
CA ALA A 241 -48.76 -3.07 23.82
C ALA A 241 -48.12 -4.46 23.67
N THR A 242 -47.90 -4.92 22.43
CA THR A 242 -47.09 -6.11 22.16
C THR A 242 -45.64 -5.87 22.59
N SER A 243 -44.86 -6.94 22.80
CA SER A 243 -43.43 -6.84 23.14
C SER A 243 -42.64 -5.98 22.14
N GLN A 244 -42.95 -6.10 20.85
CA GLN A 244 -42.34 -5.29 19.79
C GLN A 244 -42.75 -3.81 19.88
N ALA A 245 -44.02 -3.51 20.13
CA ALA A 245 -44.49 -2.13 20.24
C ALA A 245 -43.91 -1.46 21.50
N PHE A 246 -43.86 -2.18 22.62
CA PHE A 246 -43.21 -1.71 23.84
C PHE A 246 -41.73 -1.37 23.59
N LEU A 247 -40.97 -2.26 22.94
CA LEU A 247 -39.56 -2.04 22.64
C LEU A 247 -39.33 -0.92 21.63
N GLN A 248 -40.19 -0.76 20.62
CA GLN A 248 -40.13 0.38 19.71
C GLN A 248 -40.27 1.71 20.47
N THR A 249 -41.29 1.83 21.31
CA THR A 249 -41.49 3.04 22.12
C THR A 249 -40.33 3.25 23.08
N PHE A 250 -39.83 2.20 23.73
CA PHE A 250 -38.70 2.28 24.65
C PHE A 250 -37.44 2.81 23.94
N TYR A 251 -37.04 2.20 22.83
CA TYR A 251 -35.87 2.64 22.06
C TYR A 251 -36.05 4.08 21.57
N GLN A 252 -37.25 4.45 21.11
CA GLN A 252 -37.50 5.80 20.63
C GLN A 252 -37.44 6.85 21.76
N SER A 253 -37.99 6.57 22.94
CA SER A 253 -37.99 7.50 24.08
C SER A 253 -36.61 7.62 24.72
N VAL A 254 -35.93 6.49 24.93
CA VAL A 254 -34.65 6.47 25.64
C VAL A 254 -33.51 6.91 24.71
N LEU A 255 -33.43 6.30 23.53
CA LEU A 255 -32.26 6.34 22.65
C LEU A 255 -32.46 7.25 21.42
N GLY A 256 -33.65 7.80 21.22
CA GLY A 256 -33.95 8.69 20.08
C GLY A 256 -33.95 7.98 18.72
N ARG A 257 -33.89 6.64 18.70
CA ARG A 257 -33.77 5.82 17.49
C ARG A 257 -34.65 4.57 17.57
N ALA A 258 -34.91 3.95 16.43
CA ALA A 258 -35.52 2.63 16.38
C ALA A 258 -34.49 1.52 16.76
N PRO A 259 -34.94 0.39 17.35
CA PRO A 259 -34.08 -0.77 17.51
C PRO A 259 -33.75 -1.36 16.14
N ASP A 260 -32.53 -1.88 15.98
CA ASP A 260 -32.17 -2.64 14.78
C ASP A 260 -32.94 -3.97 14.73
N ALA A 261 -32.99 -4.60 13.55
CA ALA A 261 -33.80 -5.79 13.35
C ALA A 261 -33.39 -6.97 14.24
N ALA A 262 -32.08 -7.15 14.51
CA ALA A 262 -31.58 -8.24 15.32
C ALA A 262 -31.82 -7.99 16.82
N GLY A 263 -31.54 -6.76 17.29
CA GLY A 263 -31.81 -6.32 18.65
C GLY A 263 -33.30 -6.37 18.98
N MET A 264 -34.16 -5.91 18.08
CA MET A 264 -35.62 -6.01 18.22
C MET A 264 -36.05 -7.47 18.40
N ALA A 265 -35.56 -8.38 17.55
CA ALA A 265 -35.92 -9.79 17.63
C ALA A 265 -35.44 -10.44 18.93
N PHE A 266 -34.21 -10.12 19.36
CA PHE A 266 -33.63 -10.64 20.60
C PHE A 266 -34.43 -10.20 21.83
N TRP A 267 -34.64 -8.89 21.99
CA TRP A 267 -35.32 -8.35 23.17
C TRP A 267 -36.81 -8.68 23.20
N ALA A 268 -37.48 -8.73 22.04
CA ALA A 268 -38.88 -9.16 21.97
C ALA A 268 -39.01 -10.63 22.39
N SER A 269 -38.12 -11.49 21.93
CA SER A 269 -38.07 -12.90 22.34
C SER A 269 -37.80 -13.06 23.84
N ALA A 270 -36.84 -12.30 24.40
CA ALA A 270 -36.56 -12.30 25.83
C ALA A 270 -37.78 -11.86 26.67
N LEU A 271 -38.50 -10.85 26.20
CA LEU A 271 -39.69 -10.33 26.85
C LEU A 271 -40.86 -11.33 26.76
N ASP A 272 -41.07 -11.94 25.60
CA ASP A 272 -42.08 -12.98 25.42
C ASP A 272 -41.79 -14.23 26.26
N ALA A 273 -40.52 -14.66 26.32
CA ALA A 273 -40.08 -15.78 27.15
C ALA A 273 -40.27 -15.53 28.66
N ALA A 274 -40.16 -14.27 29.10
CA ALA A 274 -40.43 -13.86 30.47
C ALA A 274 -41.94 -13.71 30.78
N GLY A 275 -42.82 -13.89 29.80
CA GLY A 275 -44.28 -13.88 29.95
C GLY A 275 -44.99 -12.63 29.40
N GLY A 276 -44.25 -11.63 28.91
CA GLY A 276 -44.78 -10.43 28.23
C GLY A 276 -45.62 -9.46 29.08
N ASP A 277 -45.84 -9.78 30.36
CA ASP A 277 -46.61 -8.99 31.31
C ASP A 277 -45.81 -7.81 31.91
N ALA A 278 -46.42 -7.06 32.83
CA ALA A 278 -45.77 -5.90 33.44
C ALA A 278 -44.51 -6.26 34.24
N ALA A 279 -44.46 -7.45 34.85
CA ALA A 279 -43.29 -7.91 35.59
C ALA A 279 -42.15 -8.30 34.63
N ALA A 280 -42.49 -8.96 33.51
CA ALA A 280 -41.56 -9.27 32.43
C ALA A 280 -40.95 -8.01 31.82
N ARG A 281 -41.77 -6.98 31.56
CA ARG A 281 -41.30 -5.68 31.04
C ARG A 281 -40.33 -5.03 32.02
N ALA A 282 -40.67 -5.00 33.30
CA ALA A 282 -39.79 -4.41 34.30
C ALA A 282 -38.44 -5.14 34.40
N ALA A 283 -38.44 -6.47 34.30
CA ALA A 283 -37.22 -7.27 34.32
C ALA A 283 -36.35 -7.06 33.07
N VAL A 284 -36.94 -7.04 31.87
CA VAL A 284 -36.19 -6.84 30.62
C VAL A 284 -35.69 -5.40 30.50
N THR A 285 -36.51 -4.41 30.85
CA THR A 285 -36.08 -3.01 30.93
C THR A 285 -34.88 -2.84 31.86
N GLN A 286 -34.89 -3.50 33.03
CA GLN A 286 -33.74 -3.50 33.93
C GLN A 286 -32.49 -4.05 33.24
N GLN A 287 -32.60 -5.19 32.53
CA GLN A 287 -31.47 -5.79 31.82
C GLN A 287 -30.91 -4.86 30.73
N ILE A 288 -31.78 -4.18 29.99
CA ILE A 288 -31.36 -3.21 28.97
C ILE A 288 -30.64 -2.02 29.62
N LEU A 289 -31.18 -1.48 30.71
CA LEU A 289 -30.55 -0.37 31.43
C LEU A 289 -29.22 -0.78 32.07
N ASP A 290 -29.11 -1.99 32.61
CA ASP A 290 -27.86 -2.50 33.16
C ASP A 290 -26.79 -2.61 32.06
N ALA A 291 -27.16 -3.08 30.85
CA ALA A 291 -26.25 -3.10 29.71
C ALA A 291 -25.84 -1.69 29.22
N LEU A 292 -26.75 -0.72 29.30
CA LEU A 292 -26.49 0.68 28.94
C LEU A 292 -25.69 1.45 29.99
N THR A 293 -25.61 0.95 31.23
CA THR A 293 -24.97 1.66 32.35
C THR A 293 -23.77 0.92 32.92
N SER A 294 -23.43 -0.25 32.39
CA SER A 294 -22.23 -1.01 32.77
C SER A 294 -20.97 -0.44 32.11
N GLY A 295 -19.91 -0.26 32.89
CA GLY A 295 -18.60 0.20 32.41
C GLY A 295 -18.54 1.67 31.99
N THR A 296 -17.46 2.06 31.30
CA THR A 296 -17.33 3.39 30.70
C THR A 296 -18.26 3.48 29.49
N ALA A 297 -19.02 4.58 29.36
CA ALA A 297 -19.88 4.82 28.20
C ALA A 297 -19.04 4.95 26.91
N THR A 298 -19.07 3.94 26.05
CA THR A 298 -18.30 3.90 24.80
C THR A 298 -19.16 4.16 23.56
N ASN A 299 -20.44 3.78 23.60
CA ASN A 299 -21.38 3.97 22.49
C ASN A 299 -22.42 5.08 22.75
N ASP A 300 -23.11 5.52 21.70
CA ASP A 300 -24.03 6.65 21.75
C ASP A 300 -25.26 6.43 22.62
N ASP A 301 -25.73 5.18 22.74
CA ASP A 301 -26.87 4.87 23.61
C ASP A 301 -26.47 5.05 25.08
N GLN A 302 -25.29 4.58 25.46
CA GLN A 302 -24.71 4.75 26.80
C GLN A 302 -24.45 6.24 27.09
N LYS A 303 -23.86 6.96 26.14
CA LYS A 303 -23.58 8.41 26.28
C LYS A 303 -24.87 9.23 26.37
N THR A 304 -25.87 8.95 25.53
CA THR A 304 -27.16 9.64 25.53
C THR A 304 -27.88 9.46 26.86
N LEU A 305 -27.95 8.22 27.38
CA LEU A 305 -28.59 7.95 28.67
C LEU A 305 -27.84 8.64 29.83
N ALA A 306 -26.50 8.58 29.85
CA ALA A 306 -25.68 9.26 30.85
C ALA A 306 -25.86 10.78 30.82
N ASN A 307 -25.85 11.39 29.63
CA ASN A 307 -26.07 12.81 29.43
C ASN A 307 -27.47 13.23 29.87
N LYS A 308 -28.51 12.46 29.51
CA LYS A 308 -29.90 12.68 29.93
C LYS A 308 -30.04 12.62 31.45
N ALA A 309 -29.38 11.66 32.09
CA ALA A 309 -29.36 11.55 33.55
C ALA A 309 -28.66 12.74 34.22
N GLU A 310 -27.56 13.25 33.64
CA GLU A 310 -26.88 14.44 34.13
C GLU A 310 -27.76 15.70 34.03
N ALA A 311 -28.34 15.95 32.86
CA ALA A 311 -29.26 17.06 32.65
C ALA A 311 -30.50 16.97 33.55
N GLY A 312 -31.05 15.76 33.71
CA GLY A 312 -32.19 15.49 34.57
C GLY A 312 -31.92 15.77 36.05
N LYS A 313 -30.74 15.38 36.56
CA LYS A 313 -30.31 15.72 37.93
C LYS A 313 -30.16 17.24 38.11
N TYR A 314 -29.59 17.92 37.11
CA TYR A 314 -29.45 19.37 37.15
C TYR A 314 -30.82 20.07 37.22
N PHE A 315 -31.76 19.64 36.36
CA PHE A 315 -33.13 20.14 36.39
C PHE A 315 -33.80 19.93 37.76
N ALA A 316 -33.71 18.73 38.33
CA ALA A 316 -34.33 18.41 39.63
C ALA A 316 -33.76 19.23 40.79
N ALA A 317 -32.49 19.62 40.71
CA ALA A 317 -31.82 20.46 41.71
C ALA A 317 -32.11 21.96 41.55
N SER A 318 -32.68 22.38 40.42
CA SER A 318 -32.97 23.79 40.12
C SER A 318 -34.25 24.30 40.80
N THR A 319 -34.42 25.62 40.85
CA THR A 319 -35.67 26.26 41.28
C THR A 319 -36.86 25.92 40.38
N SER A 320 -36.60 25.46 39.16
CA SER A 320 -37.60 25.04 38.17
C SER A 320 -37.93 23.54 38.25
N GLY A 321 -37.32 22.78 39.16
CA GLY A 321 -37.38 21.31 39.23
C GLY A 321 -38.76 20.70 39.50
N SER A 322 -39.83 21.51 39.65
CA SER A 322 -41.22 21.06 39.74
C SER A 322 -42.02 21.26 38.44
N ASN A 323 -41.44 21.88 37.42
CA ASN A 323 -42.11 22.19 36.16
C ASN A 323 -42.04 21.01 35.17
N VAL A 324 -43.07 20.16 35.17
CA VAL A 324 -43.13 18.94 34.33
C VAL A 324 -43.03 19.24 32.82
N ALA A 325 -43.55 20.38 32.36
CA ALA A 325 -43.45 20.75 30.94
C ALA A 325 -42.00 21.06 30.55
N LEU A 326 -41.28 21.78 31.41
CA LEU A 326 -39.86 22.06 31.23
C LEU A 326 -39.00 20.79 31.38
N ALA A 327 -39.38 19.88 32.29
CA ALA A 327 -38.69 18.61 32.50
C ALA A 327 -38.58 17.77 31.22
N LYS A 328 -39.62 17.79 30.38
CA LYS A 328 -39.61 17.13 29.07
C LYS A 328 -38.69 17.84 28.09
N THR A 329 -38.85 19.16 27.94
CA THR A 329 -38.02 19.98 27.04
C THR A 329 -36.53 19.83 27.32
N VAL A 330 -36.14 19.74 28.59
CA VAL A 330 -34.74 19.53 29.00
C VAL A 330 -34.18 18.20 28.50
N ILE A 331 -34.96 17.11 28.55
CA ILE A 331 -34.50 15.78 28.12
C ILE A 331 -34.55 15.62 26.60
N ASP A 332 -35.52 16.22 25.92
CA ASP A 332 -35.66 16.15 24.46
C ASP A 332 -34.46 16.77 23.72
N GLN A 333 -33.74 17.70 24.36
CA GLN A 333 -32.57 18.38 23.78
C GLN A 333 -31.25 17.64 23.98
N VAL A 334 -31.24 16.57 24.78
CA VAL A 334 -30.01 15.91 25.21
C VAL A 334 -29.72 14.68 24.34
N THR A 335 -28.50 14.63 23.82
CA THR A 335 -28.01 13.63 22.86
C THR A 335 -26.75 12.95 23.41
N SER A 336 -26.11 12.09 22.61
CA SER A 336 -24.81 11.48 22.92
C SER A 336 -23.67 12.51 23.03
N ASN A 337 -23.85 13.71 22.45
CA ASN A 337 -22.90 14.81 22.57
C ASN A 337 -22.98 15.46 23.97
N ALA A 338 -21.86 15.48 24.70
CA ALA A 338 -21.76 16.08 26.03
C ALA A 338 -22.11 17.58 26.05
N ASP A 339 -21.91 18.31 24.95
CA ASP A 339 -22.26 19.73 24.85
C ASP A 339 -23.78 19.97 24.94
N SER A 340 -24.60 18.97 24.57
CA SER A 340 -26.06 19.06 24.68
C SER A 340 -26.52 19.16 26.15
N VAL A 341 -25.74 18.62 27.09
CA VAL A 341 -25.99 18.77 28.53
C VAL A 341 -25.82 20.23 28.95
N THR A 342 -24.81 20.92 28.41
CA THR A 342 -24.58 22.34 28.67
C THR A 342 -25.75 23.18 28.17
N GLY A 343 -26.25 22.92 26.95
CA GLY A 343 -27.43 23.59 26.41
C GLY A 343 -28.69 23.34 27.27
N ALA A 344 -28.91 22.09 27.68
CA ALA A 344 -30.02 21.73 28.55
C ALA A 344 -29.95 22.45 29.91
N LYS A 345 -28.76 22.57 30.52
CA LYS A 345 -28.53 23.34 31.76
C LYS A 345 -28.88 24.81 31.58
N GLN A 346 -28.52 25.42 30.46
CA GLN A 346 -28.88 26.82 30.14
C GLN A 346 -30.41 27.01 30.02
N VAL A 347 -31.12 26.04 29.43
CA VAL A 347 -32.60 26.08 29.37
C VAL A 347 -33.23 26.04 30.77
N VAL A 348 -32.65 25.25 31.67
CA VAL A 348 -33.06 25.20 33.09
C VAL A 348 -32.82 26.54 33.79
N ASP A 349 -31.63 27.11 33.63
CA ASP A 349 -31.22 28.37 34.27
C ASP A 349 -32.05 29.57 33.78
N ALA A 350 -32.45 29.55 32.51
CA ALA A 350 -33.30 30.57 31.91
C ALA A 350 -34.79 30.46 32.31
N GLY A 351 -35.17 29.52 33.18
CA GLY A 351 -36.56 29.38 33.67
C GLY A 351 -37.59 29.07 32.57
N GLY A 352 -37.15 28.52 31.44
CA GLY A 352 -38.02 28.21 30.29
C GLY A 352 -38.40 29.40 29.40
N VAL A 353 -37.69 30.55 29.47
CA VAL A 353 -38.00 31.76 28.67
C VAL A 353 -37.22 31.85 27.34
N VAL A 354 -36.42 30.84 27.00
CA VAL A 354 -35.89 30.72 25.64
C VAL A 354 -36.97 30.07 24.78
N ALA A 355 -37.32 30.70 23.65
CA ALA A 355 -38.28 30.15 22.71
C ALA A 355 -37.94 28.68 22.43
N PRO A 356 -38.92 27.77 22.41
CA PRO A 356 -38.65 26.38 22.11
C PRO A 356 -37.89 26.30 20.79
N ALA A 357 -36.73 25.66 20.79
CA ALA A 357 -36.20 25.11 19.55
C ALA A 357 -37.36 24.32 18.92
N PRO A 358 -37.70 24.55 17.65
CA PRO A 358 -38.85 23.88 17.04
C PRO A 358 -38.70 22.37 17.25
N ALA A 359 -39.83 21.68 17.49
CA ALA A 359 -39.87 20.22 17.51
C ALA A 359 -39.06 19.65 16.32
N PRO A 360 -38.46 18.46 16.40
CA PRO A 360 -37.90 17.82 15.21
C PRO A 360 -39.08 17.50 14.27
N THR A 361 -39.46 18.49 13.46
CA THR A 361 -39.70 18.25 12.04
C THR A 361 -38.52 17.44 11.52
N PRO A 362 -38.74 16.49 10.57
CA PRO A 362 -37.62 15.86 9.87
C PRO A 362 -36.60 16.95 9.57
N ALA A 363 -35.34 16.75 10.02
CA ALA A 363 -34.32 17.80 10.11
C ALA A 363 -34.55 18.79 8.96
N PRO A 364 -34.90 20.07 9.23
CA PRO A 364 -35.21 21.00 8.16
C PRO A 364 -34.07 20.86 7.16
N VAL A 365 -34.43 20.54 5.91
CA VAL A 365 -33.45 20.41 4.83
C VAL A 365 -32.59 21.65 4.93
N PRO A 366 -31.30 21.53 5.31
CA PRO A 366 -30.46 22.69 5.44
C PRO A 366 -30.48 23.43 4.09
N PRO A 367 -30.40 24.77 4.06
CA PRO A 367 -30.26 25.46 2.79
C PRO A 367 -29.10 24.83 2.02
N ALA A 368 -29.36 24.42 0.77
CA ALA A 368 -28.40 23.62 -0.01
C ALA A 368 -27.00 24.28 -0.06
N SER A 369 -26.97 25.62 -0.13
CA SER A 369 -25.75 26.43 -0.15
C SER A 369 -25.97 27.77 0.59
N THR A 370 -24.96 28.23 1.32
CA THR A 370 -24.96 29.52 2.04
C THR A 370 -23.65 30.27 1.86
N PHE A 371 -23.71 31.61 1.89
CA PHE A 371 -22.52 32.47 1.84
C PHE A 371 -22.04 32.85 3.23
N PHE A 372 -20.72 32.96 3.37
CA PHE A 372 -20.03 33.42 4.56
C PHE A 372 -19.20 34.65 4.21
N THR A 373 -19.37 35.73 4.98
CA THR A 373 -18.67 37.01 4.75
C THR A 373 -17.88 37.39 5.99
N PRO A 374 -16.83 38.21 5.91
CA PRO A 374 -16.10 38.58 7.11
C PRO A 374 -16.93 39.50 8.02
N ASN A 375 -16.45 39.69 9.25
CA ASN A 375 -17.04 40.67 10.18
C ASN A 375 -16.79 42.10 9.67
N ALA A 376 -17.66 43.02 10.07
CA ALA A 376 -17.52 44.42 9.67
C ALA A 376 -16.20 45.02 10.16
N GLY A 377 -15.40 45.58 9.23
CA GLY A 377 -14.12 46.21 9.55
C GLY A 377 -12.92 45.26 9.57
N THR A 378 -13.06 44.03 9.07
CA THR A 378 -11.92 43.09 8.92
C THR A 378 -10.77 43.70 8.13
N THR A 379 -9.54 43.29 8.46
CA THR A 379 -8.32 43.67 7.74
C THR A 379 -7.67 42.52 6.98
N GLY A 380 -8.16 41.28 7.12
CA GLY A 380 -7.70 40.11 6.37
C GLY A 380 -8.67 39.69 5.25
N GLY A 381 -8.18 38.91 4.29
CA GLY A 381 -9.01 38.22 3.29
C GLY A 381 -9.88 37.13 3.93
N SER A 382 -10.88 36.61 3.21
CA SER A 382 -11.84 35.61 3.73
C SER A 382 -12.55 34.85 2.60
N SER A 383 -11.89 34.66 1.47
CA SER A 383 -12.51 34.04 0.30
C SER A 383 -12.26 32.52 0.26
N ASP A 384 -11.35 32.02 1.09
CA ASP A 384 -10.85 30.67 0.95
C ASP A 384 -10.96 29.93 2.28
N ALA A 385 -11.96 29.06 2.42
CA ALA A 385 -12.15 28.28 3.64
C ALA A 385 -11.34 26.98 3.56
N SER A 386 -10.10 27.03 4.04
CA SER A 386 -9.13 25.93 3.94
C SER A 386 -9.31 24.90 5.06
N THR A 387 -9.82 25.30 6.24
CA THR A 387 -10.14 24.35 7.31
C THR A 387 -11.24 24.83 8.26
N ALA A 388 -11.92 23.91 8.94
CA ALA A 388 -12.99 24.26 9.87
C ALA A 388 -13.19 23.23 10.99
N ILE A 389 -13.61 23.71 12.15
CA ILE A 389 -13.95 22.90 13.32
C ILE A 389 -15.34 23.31 13.82
N ALA A 390 -16.25 22.35 13.94
CA ALA A 390 -17.54 22.58 14.60
C ALA A 390 -17.36 22.98 16.08
N LEU A 391 -18.13 23.99 16.48
CA LEU A 391 -18.22 24.49 17.85
C LEU A 391 -19.63 24.27 18.40
N ALA A 392 -19.77 24.43 19.72
CA ALA A 392 -21.07 24.40 20.38
C ALA A 392 -22.01 25.50 19.83
N ASN A 393 -23.32 25.33 20.06
CA ASN A 393 -24.37 26.30 19.75
C ASN A 393 -24.50 26.67 18.25
N ASN A 394 -24.28 25.71 17.34
CA ASN A 394 -24.36 25.90 15.88
C ASN A 394 -23.33 26.89 15.31
N PHE A 395 -22.17 27.01 15.95
CA PHE A 395 -21.05 27.78 15.42
C PHE A 395 -19.99 26.87 14.80
N MET A 396 -19.11 27.45 13.99
CA MET A 396 -17.90 26.81 13.50
C MET A 396 -16.76 27.82 13.55
N LEU A 397 -15.57 27.32 13.84
CA LEU A 397 -14.31 28.03 13.64
C LEU A 397 -13.82 27.69 12.25
N VAL A 398 -13.50 28.69 11.44
CA VAL A 398 -12.96 28.54 10.09
C VAL A 398 -11.62 29.24 10.04
N GLY A 399 -10.64 28.59 9.43
CA GLY A 399 -9.39 29.23 9.05
C GLY A 399 -9.34 29.39 7.53
N ASP A 400 -8.72 30.49 7.13
CA ASP A 400 -8.47 30.86 5.75
C ASP A 400 -6.98 30.92 5.46
N ASP A 401 -6.61 30.75 4.19
CA ASP A 401 -5.24 30.90 3.73
C ASP A 401 -4.88 32.34 3.33
N GLU A 402 -5.84 33.26 3.12
CA GLU A 402 -5.55 34.67 2.78
C GLU A 402 -5.06 35.54 3.96
N ALA A 403 -5.29 35.09 5.19
CA ALA A 403 -4.99 35.87 6.37
C ALA A 403 -4.67 35.01 7.59
N SER A 404 -3.81 35.56 8.45
CA SER A 404 -3.43 34.94 9.72
C SER A 404 -4.49 35.10 10.82
N VAL A 405 -5.75 34.81 10.50
CA VAL A 405 -6.88 34.94 11.42
C VAL A 405 -7.78 33.70 11.39
N LEU A 406 -8.34 33.34 12.53
CA LEU A 406 -9.42 32.36 12.62
C LEU A 406 -10.74 33.11 12.83
N ARG A 407 -11.79 32.69 12.13
CA ARG A 407 -13.11 33.34 12.19
C ARG A 407 -14.18 32.41 12.70
N VAL A 408 -15.06 32.94 13.52
CA VAL A 408 -16.20 32.21 14.06
C VAL A 408 -17.44 32.58 13.25
N TYR A 409 -18.11 31.59 12.69
CA TYR A 409 -19.33 31.76 11.91
C TYR A 409 -20.49 30.99 12.54
N SER A 410 -21.70 31.53 12.41
CA SER A 410 -22.90 30.66 12.49
C SER A 410 -22.85 29.69 11.32
N ARG A 411 -23.12 28.41 11.55
CA ARG A 411 -23.15 27.39 10.49
C ARG A 411 -24.27 27.62 9.46
N ASP A 412 -25.24 28.47 9.78
CA ASP A 412 -26.35 28.83 8.90
C ASP A 412 -25.97 29.88 7.83
N GLY A 413 -24.74 30.41 7.86
CA GLY A 413 -24.27 31.44 6.94
C GLY A 413 -24.27 32.85 7.54
N GLY A 414 -23.76 33.81 6.77
CA GLY A 414 -23.70 35.23 7.12
C GLY A 414 -22.31 35.71 7.55
N ALA A 415 -22.28 36.85 8.23
CA ALA A 415 -21.03 37.48 8.64
C ALA A 415 -20.37 36.75 9.82
N ALA A 416 -19.03 36.72 9.85
CA ALA A 416 -18.30 36.25 11.01
C ALA A 416 -18.72 37.03 12.27
N VAL A 417 -18.90 36.33 13.38
CA VAL A 417 -19.24 36.94 14.68
C VAL A 417 -18.00 37.28 15.50
N LYS A 418 -16.85 36.67 15.17
CA LYS A 418 -15.58 36.90 15.83
C LYS A 418 -14.41 36.62 14.89
N GLU A 419 -13.32 37.34 15.10
CA GLU A 419 -12.03 37.19 14.41
C GLU A 419 -10.93 37.09 15.46
N ILE A 420 -10.03 36.12 15.32
CA ILE A 420 -8.96 35.80 16.26
C ILE A 420 -7.65 35.77 15.47
N SER A 421 -6.85 36.83 15.57
CA SER A 421 -5.53 36.87 14.93
C SER A 421 -4.53 36.01 15.68
N TYR A 422 -3.75 35.25 14.93
CA TYR A 422 -2.62 34.47 15.42
C TYR A 422 -1.26 34.99 14.91
N ASP A 423 -1.24 36.14 14.22
CA ASP A 423 -0.03 36.77 13.68
C ASP A 423 1.05 36.97 14.75
N SER A 424 0.67 37.52 15.90
CA SER A 424 1.62 37.80 16.99
C SER A 424 2.25 36.54 17.59
N PHE A 425 1.56 35.40 17.47
CA PHE A 425 2.04 34.12 17.98
C PHE A 425 2.96 33.43 16.95
N LEU A 426 2.49 33.26 15.71
CA LEU A 426 3.28 32.58 14.69
C LEU A 426 4.47 33.42 14.23
N ASN A 427 4.31 34.75 14.15
CA ASN A 427 5.35 35.72 13.78
C ASN A 427 6.14 35.30 12.52
N LEU A 428 5.41 34.96 11.45
CA LEU A 428 5.98 34.42 10.20
C LEU A 428 6.51 35.53 9.27
N GLY A 429 6.05 36.77 9.44
CA GLY A 429 6.42 37.90 8.56
C GLY A 429 5.72 37.88 7.19
N GLY A 430 4.76 36.98 7.00
CA GLY A 430 3.95 36.78 5.81
C GLY A 430 2.73 35.92 6.13
N GLU A 431 2.04 35.45 5.10
CA GLU A 431 0.86 34.59 5.18
C GLU A 431 1.18 33.23 5.81
N ALA A 432 0.21 32.68 6.55
CA ALA A 432 0.41 31.44 7.31
C ALA A 432 0.05 30.18 6.53
N ASP A 433 -0.69 30.31 5.43
CA ASP A 433 -1.21 29.25 4.55
C ASP A 433 -1.73 28.06 5.35
N LEU A 434 -2.86 28.23 6.04
CA LEU A 434 -3.42 27.18 6.89
C LEU A 434 -4.06 26.08 6.03
N GLU A 435 -3.68 24.82 6.22
CA GLU A 435 -4.15 23.72 5.37
C GLU A 435 -5.05 22.73 6.10
N GLY A 436 -4.98 22.68 7.43
CA GLY A 436 -5.71 21.66 8.17
C GLY A 436 -5.85 21.96 9.65
N SER A 437 -6.90 21.42 10.26
CA SER A 437 -7.15 21.54 11.67
C SER A 437 -7.88 20.32 12.21
N THR A 438 -7.72 20.02 13.49
CA THR A 438 -8.51 18.98 14.15
C THR A 438 -8.59 19.24 15.65
N ARG A 439 -9.36 18.43 16.37
CA ARG A 439 -9.65 18.64 17.80
C ARG A 439 -9.55 17.35 18.61
N ILE A 440 -8.88 17.43 19.76
CA ILE A 440 -8.92 16.43 20.84
C ILE A 440 -9.36 17.11 22.14
N GLY A 441 -10.55 16.77 22.64
CA GLY A 441 -11.08 17.41 23.85
C GLY A 441 -11.20 18.93 23.69
N ASN A 442 -10.46 19.72 24.46
CA ASN A 442 -10.42 21.19 24.31
C ASN A 442 -9.18 21.69 23.57
N LYS A 443 -8.31 20.81 23.08
CA LYS A 443 -7.12 21.20 22.32
C LYS A 443 -7.40 21.09 20.83
N LEU A 444 -7.16 22.18 20.11
CA LEU A 444 -7.22 22.26 18.67
C LEU A 444 -5.79 22.18 18.14
N TYR A 445 -5.61 21.48 17.03
CA TYR A 445 -4.34 21.40 16.31
C TYR A 445 -4.53 22.06 14.95
N PHE A 446 -3.50 22.75 14.49
CA PHE A 446 -3.49 23.49 13.24
C PHE A 446 -2.17 23.24 12.51
N ILE A 447 -2.24 23.09 11.19
CA ILE A 447 -1.07 22.87 10.32
C ILE A 447 -1.09 23.85 9.15
N GLY A 448 0.06 24.47 8.88
CA GLY A 448 0.29 25.30 7.71
C GLY A 448 0.78 24.51 6.50
N SER A 449 1.02 25.19 5.38
CA SER A 449 1.43 24.56 4.13
C SER A 449 2.84 24.00 4.16
N HIS A 450 2.97 22.75 3.72
CA HIS A 450 4.24 22.03 3.54
C HIS A 450 4.50 21.69 2.06
N GLY A 451 3.88 22.43 1.15
CA GLY A 451 4.15 22.32 -0.28
C GLY A 451 5.07 23.42 -0.78
N ASN A 452 5.52 23.29 -2.03
CA ASN A 452 6.15 24.38 -2.76
C ASN A 452 5.16 25.52 -3.04
N SER A 453 5.65 26.74 -3.18
CA SER A 453 4.86 27.87 -3.68
C SER A 453 4.28 27.60 -5.08
N LYS A 454 3.30 28.38 -5.50
CA LYS A 454 2.74 28.33 -6.89
C LYS A 454 3.81 28.49 -7.98
N SER A 455 4.93 29.15 -7.68
CA SER A 455 6.08 29.28 -8.57
C SER A 455 7.02 28.06 -8.59
N GLY A 456 6.73 27.06 -7.76
CA GLY A 456 7.50 25.84 -7.57
C GLY A 456 8.69 25.96 -6.63
N ASN A 457 8.93 27.12 -6.02
CA ASN A 457 10.00 27.33 -5.04
C ASN A 457 9.59 26.87 -3.63
N GLU A 458 10.55 26.36 -2.85
CA GLU A 458 10.39 26.02 -1.43
C GLU A 458 9.88 27.23 -0.63
N ALA A 459 9.08 26.98 0.40
CA ALA A 459 8.40 28.01 1.17
C ALA A 459 8.42 27.69 2.68
N ASP A 460 9.61 27.56 3.27
CA ASP A 460 9.83 27.17 4.67
C ASP A 460 9.05 28.00 5.71
N SER A 461 8.73 29.27 5.40
CA SER A 461 8.06 30.16 6.36
C SER A 461 6.65 29.74 6.73
N ARG A 462 5.98 28.94 5.90
CA ARG A 462 4.62 28.42 6.12
C ARG A 462 4.59 26.97 6.62
N GLU A 463 5.74 26.32 6.74
CA GLU A 463 5.87 24.98 7.31
C GLU A 463 5.82 25.02 8.84
N TRP A 464 4.61 24.91 9.39
CA TRP A 464 4.43 24.87 10.83
C TRP A 464 3.26 23.99 11.26
N ILE A 465 3.34 23.47 12.47
CA ILE A 465 2.22 22.84 13.19
C ILE A 465 2.17 23.39 14.61
N THR A 466 0.97 23.66 15.13
CA THR A 466 0.76 24.18 16.48
C THR A 466 -0.50 23.62 17.12
N SER A 467 -0.70 23.93 18.41
CA SER A 467 -1.96 23.68 19.09
C SER A 467 -2.46 24.94 19.80
N ALA A 468 -3.76 24.99 20.04
CA ALA A 468 -4.37 25.99 20.88
C ALA A 468 -5.39 25.34 21.82
N THR A 469 -5.45 25.83 23.07
CA THR A 469 -6.48 25.44 24.03
C THR A 469 -7.71 26.34 23.84
N LEU A 470 -8.87 25.70 23.65
CA LEU A 470 -10.19 26.33 23.63
C LEU A 470 -10.69 26.59 25.05
N THR A 471 -10.93 27.86 25.40
CA THR A 471 -11.40 28.23 26.75
C THR A 471 -12.88 28.61 26.80
N ASP A 472 -13.44 29.11 25.69
CA ASP A 472 -14.86 29.44 25.51
C ASP A 472 -15.32 28.88 24.15
N ALA A 473 -16.60 28.51 24.00
CA ALA A 473 -17.15 27.94 22.76
C ALA A 473 -18.44 28.62 22.30
N GLY A 474 -18.62 28.77 20.99
CA GLY A 474 -19.73 29.49 20.36
C GLY A 474 -19.32 30.88 19.88
N ALA A 475 -20.20 31.88 19.95
CA ALA A 475 -19.89 33.24 19.47
C ALA A 475 -18.70 33.90 20.19
N ASP A 476 -18.49 33.58 21.47
CA ASP A 476 -17.44 34.17 22.30
C ASP A 476 -16.11 33.40 22.28
N THR A 477 -15.94 32.46 21.35
CA THR A 477 -14.78 31.55 21.27
C THR A 477 -13.44 32.24 21.51
N ALA A 478 -12.63 31.67 22.39
CA ALA A 478 -11.29 32.18 22.73
C ALA A 478 -10.26 31.05 22.68
N LEU A 479 -9.08 31.38 22.16
CA LEU A 479 -7.98 30.44 21.92
C LEU A 479 -6.72 30.94 22.62
N THR A 480 -6.03 30.03 23.28
CA THR A 480 -4.67 30.25 23.80
C THR A 480 -3.73 29.31 23.07
N PHE A 481 -2.85 29.85 22.22
CA PHE A 481 -1.88 29.07 21.46
C PHE A 481 -0.74 28.54 22.35
N ASP A 482 -0.32 27.30 22.10
CA ASP A 482 0.74 26.58 22.81
C ASP A 482 2.11 26.74 22.09
N GLY A 483 2.91 25.68 21.96
CA GLY A 483 4.14 25.67 21.16
C GLY A 483 3.89 25.45 19.66
N LYS A 484 4.91 25.68 18.83
CA LYS A 484 4.90 25.38 17.40
C LYS A 484 6.10 24.53 16.98
N TYR A 485 5.96 23.74 15.92
CA TYR A 485 7.04 22.96 15.31
C TYR A 485 7.19 23.32 13.84
N THR A 486 8.41 23.55 13.36
CA THR A 486 8.68 24.13 12.02
C THR A 486 9.68 23.32 11.19
N SER A 487 9.82 22.03 11.47
CA SER A 487 10.75 21.15 10.75
C SER A 487 10.11 19.81 10.39
N LEU A 488 8.79 19.79 10.25
CA LEU A 488 8.01 18.57 10.02
C LEU A 488 8.36 17.96 8.66
N GLU A 489 8.51 18.78 7.62
CA GLU A 489 8.93 18.33 6.30
C GLU A 489 10.30 17.64 6.34
N THR A 490 11.29 18.27 6.99
CA THR A 490 12.63 17.68 7.17
C THR A 490 12.56 16.34 7.91
N ALA A 491 11.70 16.25 8.93
CA ALA A 491 11.48 15.01 9.66
C ALA A 491 10.83 13.93 8.78
N LEU A 492 9.85 14.27 7.95
CA LEU A 492 9.19 13.37 6.99
C LEU A 492 10.17 12.89 5.90
N LYS A 493 10.97 13.79 5.32
CA LYS A 493 12.07 13.46 4.39
C LYS A 493 13.00 12.40 5.01
N THR A 494 13.38 12.60 6.27
CA THR A 494 14.26 11.67 7.01
C THR A 494 13.58 10.33 7.28
N TRP A 495 12.28 10.34 7.62
CA TRP A 495 11.51 9.13 7.89
C TRP A 495 11.34 8.24 6.64
N ASP A 496 11.04 8.85 5.49
CA ASP A 496 10.86 8.12 4.23
C ASP A 496 12.20 7.66 3.63
N SER A 497 13.20 8.54 3.58
CA SER A 497 14.52 8.22 2.99
C SER A 497 15.28 7.14 3.76
N ASN A 498 15.13 7.07 5.08
CA ASN A 498 15.78 6.04 5.91
C ASN A 498 14.94 4.77 6.06
N ASN A 499 13.83 4.63 5.34
CA ASN A 499 12.95 3.47 5.41
C ASN A 499 12.47 3.16 6.84
N VAL A 500 12.12 4.19 7.62
CA VAL A 500 11.65 4.00 9.00
C VAL A 500 10.29 3.27 9.01
N HIS A 501 9.51 3.41 7.93
CA HIS A 501 8.21 2.75 7.73
C HIS A 501 8.29 1.29 7.25
N GLY A 502 9.43 0.83 6.76
CA GLY A 502 9.65 -0.58 6.38
C GLY A 502 9.25 -0.98 4.95
N LYS A 503 8.86 -0.05 4.07
CA LYS A 503 8.47 -0.31 2.66
C LYS A 503 9.58 -0.10 1.63
N GLY A 504 10.74 0.39 2.05
CA GLY A 504 11.88 0.73 1.20
C GLY A 504 12.28 2.20 1.36
N ALA A 505 13.55 2.52 1.08
CA ALA A 505 14.03 3.90 1.15
C ALA A 505 13.35 4.75 0.05
N ASN A 506 12.81 5.91 0.44
CA ASN A 506 12.07 6.84 -0.43
C ASN A 506 10.83 6.24 -1.11
N TYR A 507 10.19 5.25 -0.48
CA TYR A 507 9.00 4.59 -1.04
C TYR A 507 7.87 5.59 -1.32
N PHE A 508 7.63 6.56 -0.42
CA PHE A 508 6.56 7.54 -0.59
C PHE A 508 6.99 8.74 -1.45
N GLY A 509 8.29 8.89 -1.73
CA GLY A 509 8.80 9.95 -2.59
C GLY A 509 8.76 11.34 -1.96
N ILE A 510 8.73 11.44 -0.62
CA ILE A 510 8.62 12.74 0.09
C ILE A 510 9.76 13.69 -0.28
N THR A 511 10.99 13.17 -0.34
CA THR A 511 12.18 13.94 -0.75
C THR A 511 12.04 14.50 -2.16
N VAL A 512 11.46 13.73 -3.08
CA VAL A 512 11.25 14.14 -4.48
C VAL A 512 10.11 15.15 -4.56
N GLY A 513 9.02 14.93 -3.83
CA GLY A 513 7.86 15.83 -3.81
C GLY A 513 8.19 17.24 -3.34
N ALA A 514 9.11 17.33 -2.39
CA ALA A 514 9.66 18.57 -1.87
C ALA A 514 10.75 19.24 -2.74
N THR A 515 11.11 18.67 -3.89
CA THR A 515 11.99 19.38 -4.84
C THR A 515 11.20 20.42 -5.63
N THR A 516 11.89 21.41 -6.21
CA THR A 516 11.29 22.48 -7.00
C THR A 516 10.26 21.95 -8.02
N GLY A 517 9.07 22.55 -8.00
CA GLY A 517 7.98 22.26 -8.93
C GLY A 517 6.61 22.48 -8.31
N SER A 518 5.56 22.43 -9.13
CA SER A 518 4.19 22.66 -8.64
C SER A 518 3.85 21.72 -7.48
N PRO A 519 3.27 22.23 -6.37
CA PRO A 519 2.79 21.39 -5.28
C PRO A 519 1.66 20.45 -5.73
N GLU A 520 0.89 20.85 -6.75
CA GLU A 520 -0.30 20.17 -7.26
C GLU A 520 0.03 19.13 -8.35
N ARG A 521 1.13 18.40 -8.20
CA ARG A 521 1.49 17.26 -9.08
C ARG A 521 1.39 15.96 -8.30
N THR A 522 1.09 14.84 -8.97
CA THR A 522 0.91 13.53 -8.32
C THR A 522 2.09 13.10 -7.45
N GLY A 523 3.31 13.48 -7.86
CA GLY A 523 4.54 13.28 -7.09
C GLY A 523 5.03 14.53 -6.36
N GLY A 524 4.17 15.50 -6.06
CA GLY A 524 4.46 16.68 -5.25
C GLY A 524 4.36 16.39 -3.76
N LEU A 525 4.56 17.41 -2.94
CA LEU A 525 4.30 17.38 -1.50
C LEU A 525 3.21 18.40 -1.16
N GLY A 526 2.14 17.95 -0.52
CA GLY A 526 1.03 18.77 -0.07
C GLY A 526 0.27 18.06 1.04
N ILE A 527 0.23 18.68 2.22
CA ILE A 527 -0.50 18.20 3.40
C ILE A 527 -1.73 19.08 3.54
N GLU A 528 -2.92 18.49 3.40
CA GLU A 528 -4.22 19.19 3.49
C GLU A 528 -5.18 18.48 4.48
N GLY A 529 -4.87 17.23 4.86
CA GLY A 529 -5.64 16.52 5.88
C GLY A 529 -5.01 16.63 7.27
N LEU A 530 -5.82 16.93 8.29
CA LEU A 530 -5.42 16.78 9.69
C LEU A 530 -6.54 16.11 10.49
N THR A 531 -6.25 14.98 11.13
CA THR A 531 -7.21 14.29 11.99
C THR A 531 -6.49 13.54 13.10
N VAL A 532 -7.19 12.65 13.80
CA VAL A 532 -6.65 11.83 14.88
C VAL A 532 -7.00 10.37 14.68
N SER A 533 -6.24 9.47 15.30
CA SER A 533 -6.54 8.04 15.31
C SER A 533 -7.90 7.74 15.95
N PRO A 534 -8.51 6.56 15.70
CA PRO A 534 -9.83 6.21 16.24
C PRO A 534 -9.91 6.38 17.76
N ASP A 535 -8.81 6.08 18.45
CA ASP A 535 -8.65 6.12 19.90
C ASP A 535 -8.06 7.43 20.45
N ASP A 536 -7.91 8.47 19.62
CA ASP A 536 -7.31 9.77 19.97
C ASP A 536 -5.85 9.72 20.44
N SER A 537 -5.16 8.59 20.25
CA SER A 537 -3.78 8.39 20.74
C SER A 537 -2.70 9.04 19.87
N SER A 538 -2.99 9.33 18.60
CA SER A 538 -2.02 9.88 17.64
C SER A 538 -2.67 10.90 16.71
N LEU A 539 -1.92 11.94 16.35
CA LEU A 539 -2.32 12.88 15.29
C LEU A 539 -2.02 12.24 13.92
N TRP A 540 -2.94 12.36 12.98
CA TRP A 540 -2.83 11.85 11.63
C TRP A 540 -2.75 13.03 10.65
N ILE A 541 -1.68 13.09 9.86
CA ILE A 541 -1.52 14.04 8.76
C ILE A 541 -1.85 13.34 7.44
N GLY A 542 -2.79 13.90 6.68
CA GLY A 542 -3.27 13.39 5.40
C GLY A 542 -2.69 14.20 4.24
N PHE A 543 -2.25 13.49 3.20
CA PHE A 543 -1.56 14.10 2.07
C PHE A 543 -2.49 14.22 0.86
N ARG A 544 -2.55 15.41 0.26
CA ARG A 544 -2.98 15.58 -1.13
C ARG A 544 -1.98 14.94 -2.07
N ALA A 545 -0.70 15.21 -1.82
CA ALA A 545 0.41 14.69 -2.59
C ALA A 545 1.56 14.37 -1.62
N PRO A 546 2.30 13.27 -1.84
CA PRO A 546 2.19 12.38 -2.98
C PRO A 546 0.98 11.42 -2.89
N VAL A 547 0.46 11.01 -4.04
CA VAL A 547 -0.46 9.87 -4.18
C VAL A 547 0.42 8.68 -4.62
N THR A 548 0.80 7.84 -3.67
CA THR A 548 2.21 7.49 -3.50
C THR A 548 2.74 6.33 -4.37
N GLY A 549 3.83 6.59 -5.11
CA GLY A 549 4.75 5.63 -5.73
C GLY A 549 4.64 5.43 -7.25
N SER A 550 5.70 4.97 -7.92
CA SER A 550 5.64 4.53 -9.34
C SER A 550 4.89 3.20 -9.54
N ALA A 551 4.58 2.50 -8.45
CA ALA A 551 3.90 1.20 -8.44
C ALA A 551 2.44 1.26 -7.94
N THR A 552 2.02 2.31 -7.23
CA THR A 552 0.72 2.42 -6.55
C THR A 552 0.16 3.84 -6.66
N GLN A 553 -1.16 4.00 -6.69
CA GLN A 553 -1.83 5.31 -6.81
C GLN A 553 -2.75 5.54 -5.60
N LYS A 554 -2.16 5.52 -4.40
CA LYS A 554 -2.90 5.58 -3.13
C LYS A 554 -2.58 6.85 -2.34
N ALA A 555 -3.57 7.47 -1.72
CA ALA A 555 -3.35 8.56 -0.79
C ALA A 555 -2.64 8.07 0.48
N LEU A 556 -2.00 9.00 1.19
CA LEU A 556 -1.16 8.71 2.35
C LEU A 556 -1.70 9.40 3.60
N ILE A 557 -1.67 8.67 4.73
CA ILE A 557 -1.73 9.22 6.09
C ILE A 557 -0.46 8.82 6.84
N VAL A 558 0.15 9.77 7.54
CA VAL A 558 1.28 9.53 8.46
C VAL A 558 0.86 9.89 9.89
N GLN A 559 1.25 9.06 10.85
CA GLN A 559 0.88 9.22 12.25
C GLN A 559 1.99 9.90 13.05
N ILE A 560 1.65 10.79 13.98
CA ILE A 560 2.55 11.40 14.96
C ILE A 560 2.05 11.02 16.36
N SER A 561 2.77 10.13 17.04
CA SER A 561 2.31 9.55 18.32
C SER A 561 2.67 10.38 19.55
N ASN A 562 3.48 11.43 19.39
CA ASN A 562 4.01 12.25 20.50
C ASN A 562 3.74 13.76 20.31
N ILE A 563 2.65 14.13 19.63
CA ILE A 563 2.40 15.52 19.23
C ILE A 563 2.41 16.51 20.41
N ASP A 564 1.85 16.16 21.56
CA ASP A 564 1.85 17.05 22.72
C ASP A 564 3.26 17.34 23.23
N ALA A 565 4.19 16.37 23.13
CA ALA A 565 5.58 16.59 23.48
C ALA A 565 6.28 17.49 22.44
N VAL A 566 5.97 17.28 21.15
CA VAL A 566 6.47 18.11 20.04
C VAL A 566 6.07 19.58 20.22
N LEU A 567 4.85 19.82 20.74
CA LEU A 567 4.25 21.14 20.93
C LEU A 567 4.30 21.70 22.36
N ALA A 568 4.95 21.00 23.31
CA ALA A 568 5.10 21.47 24.71
C ALA A 568 5.94 22.77 24.84
N GLY A 569 6.57 23.18 23.74
CA GLY A 569 7.29 24.43 23.51
C GLY A 569 7.71 24.52 22.05
N SER A 570 8.24 25.66 21.60
CA SER A 570 8.63 25.81 20.19
C SER A 570 9.80 24.88 19.83
N ASN A 571 9.57 23.93 18.92
CA ASN A 571 10.51 22.89 18.50
C ASN A 571 11.07 22.05 19.67
N ALA A 572 10.21 21.64 20.61
CA ALA A 572 10.63 20.98 21.86
C ALA A 572 11.30 19.60 21.65
N VAL A 573 10.66 18.71 20.89
CA VAL A 573 11.21 17.39 20.51
C VAL A 573 10.83 17.04 19.07
N ALA A 574 11.57 16.12 18.44
CA ALA A 574 11.24 15.63 17.11
C ALA A 574 9.96 14.76 17.10
N PRO A 575 9.16 14.79 16.02
CA PRO A 575 7.99 13.93 15.88
C PRO A 575 8.41 12.45 15.80
N ALA A 576 7.69 11.62 16.53
CA ALA A 576 7.78 10.17 16.46
C ALA A 576 6.72 9.68 15.49
N PHE A 577 7.15 9.28 14.29
CA PHE A 577 6.25 8.79 13.26
C PHE A 577 5.86 7.32 13.48
N GLY A 578 4.57 7.04 13.35
CA GLY A 578 4.01 5.69 13.37
C GLY A 578 4.03 5.00 12.00
N ALA A 579 3.25 3.92 11.89
CA ALA A 579 3.05 3.24 10.62
C ALA A 579 2.26 4.11 9.62
N ALA A 580 2.66 4.08 8.35
CA ALA A 580 1.92 4.72 7.28
C ALA A 580 0.59 4.00 7.02
N ILE A 581 -0.44 4.76 6.63
CA ILE A 581 -1.71 4.22 6.13
C ILE A 581 -1.88 4.67 4.69
N GLU A 582 -1.98 3.72 3.77
CA GLU A 582 -2.32 3.98 2.36
C GLU A 582 -3.84 3.86 2.17
N LEU A 583 -4.44 4.75 1.39
CA LEU A 583 -5.87 4.81 1.12
C LEU A 583 -6.13 4.78 -0.38
N ASP A 584 -7.06 3.92 -0.80
CA ASP A 584 -7.43 3.80 -2.19
C ASP A 584 -8.57 4.78 -2.53
N LEU A 585 -8.20 6.02 -2.87
CA LEU A 585 -9.14 7.10 -3.25
C LEU A 585 -9.28 7.26 -4.77
N GLY A 586 -8.86 6.24 -5.54
CA GLY A 586 -8.91 6.26 -7.00
C GLY A 586 -7.95 7.24 -7.65
N GLY A 587 -6.70 7.26 -7.19
CA GLY A 587 -5.65 8.17 -7.66
C GLY A 587 -5.76 9.60 -7.14
N ARG A 588 -6.71 9.88 -6.25
CA ARG A 588 -6.91 11.20 -5.61
C ARG A 588 -6.13 11.30 -4.30
N GLY A 589 -5.80 12.53 -3.93
CA GLY A 589 -5.24 12.89 -2.63
C GLY A 589 -6.31 13.23 -1.60
N ILE A 590 -5.92 13.38 -0.34
CA ILE A 590 -6.79 13.87 0.73
C ILE A 590 -6.78 15.40 0.69
N ARG A 591 -7.97 16.00 0.51
CA ARG A 591 -8.24 17.44 0.69
C ARG A 591 -8.63 17.76 2.12
N SER A 592 -9.46 16.92 2.72
CA SER A 592 -9.88 17.04 4.11
C SER A 592 -10.26 15.67 4.64
N ILE A 593 -10.01 15.44 5.93
CA ILE A 593 -10.40 14.22 6.62
C ILE A 593 -10.80 14.56 8.04
N GLU A 594 -12.01 14.20 8.44
CA GLU A 594 -12.50 14.47 9.78
C GLU A 594 -13.04 13.20 10.43
N LYS A 595 -13.05 13.17 11.77
CA LYS A 595 -13.46 12.00 12.57
C LYS A 595 -14.70 12.31 13.40
N ASN A 596 -15.62 11.35 13.52
CA ASN A 596 -16.69 11.38 14.51
C ASN A 596 -16.27 10.71 15.84
N ALA A 597 -17.14 10.78 16.85
CA ALA A 597 -16.86 10.19 18.17
C ALA A 597 -16.82 8.65 18.17
N ALA A 598 -17.29 7.99 17.10
CA ALA A 598 -17.23 6.54 16.93
C ALA A 598 -15.92 6.06 16.26
N GLY A 599 -14.99 6.97 15.97
CA GLY A 599 -13.73 6.63 15.29
C GLY A 599 -13.89 6.40 13.80
N GLN A 600 -14.97 6.92 13.20
CA GLN A 600 -15.25 6.84 11.77
C GLN A 600 -14.96 8.17 11.09
N TYR A 601 -14.69 8.14 9.79
CA TYR A 601 -14.17 9.27 9.03
C TYR A 601 -15.02 9.58 7.82
N VAL A 602 -15.06 10.87 7.48
CA VAL A 602 -15.44 11.36 6.14
C VAL A 602 -14.19 12.00 5.53
N ILE A 603 -13.97 11.73 4.24
CA ILE A 603 -12.80 12.20 3.50
C ILE A 603 -13.29 12.92 2.24
N ILE A 604 -12.86 14.17 2.06
CA ILE A 604 -12.90 14.82 0.75
C ILE A 604 -11.63 14.39 0.03
N ALA A 605 -11.80 13.69 -1.09
CA ALA A 605 -10.72 13.29 -1.96
C ALA A 605 -10.75 14.17 -3.21
N GLY A 606 -9.59 14.72 -3.59
CA GLY A 606 -9.48 15.62 -4.73
C GLY A 606 -8.22 15.39 -5.56
N PRO A 607 -8.11 16.03 -6.72
CA PRO A 607 -6.99 15.84 -7.63
C PRO A 607 -5.65 16.25 -7.02
N SER A 608 -4.64 15.41 -7.18
CA SER A 608 -3.26 15.75 -6.86
C SER A 608 -2.47 16.21 -8.10
N GLY A 609 -3.03 16.11 -9.30
CA GLY A 609 -2.39 16.38 -10.59
C GLY A 609 -3.39 16.22 -11.73
N THR A 610 -2.94 16.39 -12.98
CA THR A 610 -3.83 16.33 -14.17
C THR A 610 -4.42 14.96 -14.39
N ALA A 611 -5.67 14.93 -14.88
CA ALA A 611 -6.34 13.70 -15.35
C ALA A 611 -5.44 12.83 -16.22
N SER A 612 -5.49 11.52 -16.01
CA SER A 612 -4.87 10.53 -16.88
C SER A 612 -5.81 9.35 -17.10
N ALA A 613 -5.40 8.37 -17.91
CA ALA A 613 -6.17 7.14 -18.08
C ALA A 613 -6.27 6.30 -16.79
N ASP A 614 -5.47 6.64 -15.77
CA ASP A 614 -5.36 5.89 -14.52
C ASP A 614 -5.78 6.69 -13.29
N VAL A 615 -5.70 8.02 -13.36
CA VAL A 615 -6.05 8.95 -12.29
C VAL A 615 -7.22 9.80 -12.72
N ALA A 616 -8.32 9.74 -11.96
CA ALA A 616 -9.47 10.59 -12.15
C ALA A 616 -9.23 11.99 -11.52
N ASP A 617 -9.68 13.03 -12.22
CA ASP A 617 -9.46 14.45 -11.90
C ASP A 617 -10.80 15.13 -11.56
N ASP A 618 -11.36 14.71 -10.43
CA ASP A 618 -12.67 15.10 -9.91
C ASP A 618 -12.69 15.02 -8.38
N PHE A 619 -13.59 15.75 -7.73
CA PHE A 619 -13.78 15.67 -6.29
C PHE A 619 -14.75 14.55 -5.91
N ARG A 620 -14.36 13.74 -4.90
CA ARG A 620 -15.16 12.64 -4.37
C ARG A 620 -15.22 12.67 -2.86
N LEU A 621 -16.30 12.12 -2.33
CA LEU A 621 -16.50 11.95 -0.90
C LEU A 621 -16.37 10.48 -0.54
N TYR A 622 -15.62 10.16 0.50
CA TYR A 622 -15.49 8.82 1.04
C TYR A 622 -15.90 8.78 2.50
N THR A 623 -16.39 7.63 2.93
CA THR A 623 -16.66 7.28 4.33
C THR A 623 -15.81 6.09 4.73
N TRP A 624 -15.28 6.07 5.94
CA TRP A 624 -14.38 5.03 6.42
C TRP A 624 -14.59 4.73 7.89
N ASP A 625 -14.48 3.46 8.30
CA ASP A 625 -14.64 3.02 9.69
C ASP A 625 -13.34 3.07 10.52
N GLY A 626 -12.25 3.59 9.95
CA GLY A 626 -10.94 3.65 10.59
C GLY A 626 -10.17 2.33 10.58
N SER A 627 -10.69 1.27 9.95
CA SER A 627 -10.03 -0.04 9.93
C SER A 627 -8.79 -0.06 9.03
N VAL A 628 -7.68 -0.57 9.57
CA VAL A 628 -6.40 -0.68 8.87
C VAL A 628 -5.89 -2.12 8.97
N SER A 629 -5.45 -2.69 7.84
CA SER A 629 -4.80 -4.00 7.78
C SER A 629 -3.52 -3.90 6.96
N GLY A 630 -2.38 -4.30 7.52
CA GLY A 630 -1.09 -4.29 6.80
C GLY A 630 -0.62 -2.91 6.32
N GLY A 631 -1.06 -1.82 6.96
CA GLY A 631 -0.77 -0.45 6.53
C GLY A 631 -1.68 0.07 5.40
N GLN A 632 -2.76 -0.65 5.07
CA GLN A 632 -3.77 -0.25 4.10
C GLN A 632 -5.11 0.00 4.81
N ALA A 633 -5.78 1.10 4.48
CA ALA A 633 -7.15 1.33 4.91
C ALA A 633 -8.09 0.28 4.27
N THR A 634 -8.90 -0.38 5.10
CA THR A 634 -9.94 -1.35 4.70
C THR A 634 -11.32 -0.75 4.90
N ASN A 635 -12.37 -1.33 4.28
CA ASN A 635 -13.76 -0.87 4.42
C ASN A 635 -13.99 0.61 4.05
N LEU A 636 -13.19 1.15 3.13
CA LEU A 636 -13.37 2.48 2.57
C LEU A 636 -14.53 2.45 1.56
N VAL A 637 -15.47 3.39 1.69
CA VAL A 637 -16.69 3.43 0.86
C VAL A 637 -16.80 4.78 0.16
N GLN A 638 -16.81 4.78 -1.17
CA GLN A 638 -17.06 5.99 -1.96
C GLN A 638 -18.54 6.35 -1.92
N ASN A 639 -18.84 7.62 -1.69
CA ASN A 639 -20.20 8.15 -1.70
C ASN A 639 -20.63 8.57 -3.12
N ALA A 640 -21.91 8.40 -3.46
CA ALA A 640 -22.45 8.69 -4.78
C ALA A 640 -22.73 10.19 -5.05
N VAL A 641 -22.38 11.09 -4.13
CA VAL A 641 -22.55 12.54 -4.30
C VAL A 641 -21.66 13.04 -5.44
N ASN A 642 -22.24 13.82 -6.36
CA ASN A 642 -21.51 14.50 -7.43
C ASN A 642 -21.07 15.90 -6.95
N LEU A 643 -19.86 15.99 -6.40
CA LEU A 643 -19.30 17.26 -5.90
C LEU A 643 -19.01 18.25 -7.03
N ASP A 644 -18.53 17.78 -8.19
CA ASP A 644 -18.22 18.66 -9.33
C ASP A 644 -19.44 19.41 -9.87
N ALA A 645 -20.62 18.77 -9.86
CA ALA A 645 -21.86 19.45 -10.24
C ALA A 645 -22.14 20.66 -9.35
N ILE A 646 -21.79 20.58 -8.06
CA ILE A 646 -21.93 21.69 -7.09
C ILE A 646 -20.83 22.74 -7.35
N LEU A 647 -19.59 22.32 -7.60
CA LEU A 647 -18.47 23.23 -7.92
C LEU A 647 -18.71 24.03 -9.20
N SER A 648 -19.35 23.44 -10.22
CA SER A 648 -19.57 24.10 -11.52
C SER A 648 -20.31 25.44 -11.45
N ALA A 649 -21.07 25.69 -10.38
CA ALA A 649 -21.79 26.93 -10.14
C ALA A 649 -20.93 28.07 -9.55
N THR A 650 -19.81 27.74 -8.88
CA THR A 650 -18.92 28.69 -8.22
C THR A 650 -17.54 28.77 -8.87
N GLY A 651 -17.03 27.66 -9.39
CA GLY A 651 -15.64 27.53 -9.83
C GLY A 651 -14.63 27.44 -8.68
N GLY A 652 -15.09 27.19 -7.45
CA GLY A 652 -14.25 26.95 -6.28
C GLY A 652 -13.83 25.48 -6.11
N SER A 653 -13.14 25.19 -5.01
CA SER A 653 -12.67 23.85 -4.63
C SER A 653 -13.21 23.46 -3.25
N PHE A 654 -13.50 22.19 -3.00
CA PHE A 654 -13.90 21.74 -1.65
C PHE A 654 -12.66 21.43 -0.81
N GLU A 655 -12.48 22.18 0.28
CA GLU A 655 -11.27 22.09 1.10
C GLU A 655 -11.54 21.69 2.56
N SER A 656 -12.78 21.84 3.05
CA SER A 656 -13.05 21.58 4.47
C SER A 656 -14.36 20.86 4.76
N ILE A 657 -14.28 19.89 5.68
CA ILE A 657 -15.43 19.28 6.35
C ILE A 657 -15.57 19.95 7.72
N VAL A 658 -16.76 20.48 8.04
CA VAL A 658 -16.98 21.14 9.34
C VAL A 658 -17.20 20.13 10.47
N THR A 659 -17.90 19.03 10.17
CA THR A 659 -18.21 17.96 11.13
C THR A 659 -18.57 16.67 10.43
N VAL A 660 -18.32 15.55 11.11
CA VAL A 660 -18.76 14.21 10.70
C VAL A 660 -19.96 13.80 11.55
N PRO A 661 -21.05 13.31 10.94
CA PRO A 661 -22.22 12.87 11.67
C PRO A 661 -21.89 11.63 12.52
N ASP A 662 -22.62 11.46 13.62
CA ASP A 662 -22.47 10.30 14.52
C ASP A 662 -22.72 8.96 13.79
N SER A 663 -23.52 8.99 12.72
CA SER A 663 -23.76 7.86 11.84
C SER A 663 -23.40 8.22 10.40
N LEU A 664 -22.66 7.32 9.74
CA LEU A 664 -22.36 7.40 8.30
C LEU A 664 -23.48 6.84 7.42
N ALA A 665 -24.68 6.59 7.99
CA ALA A 665 -25.82 6.08 7.25
C ALA A 665 -26.26 7.04 6.14
N ALA A 666 -26.77 6.48 5.04
CA ALA A 666 -27.36 7.26 3.96
C ALA A 666 -28.50 8.16 4.48
N GLY A 667 -28.55 9.40 4.00
CA GLY A 667 -29.43 10.48 4.46
C GLY A 667 -28.82 11.41 5.51
N SER A 668 -27.68 11.06 6.11
CA SER A 668 -27.01 11.89 7.11
C SER A 668 -26.40 13.15 6.49
N TRP A 669 -26.57 14.30 7.13
CA TRP A 669 -26.08 15.59 6.62
C TRP A 669 -24.66 15.89 7.08
N ILE A 670 -23.84 16.39 6.16
CA ILE A 670 -22.54 16.98 6.41
C ILE A 670 -22.50 18.40 5.85
N GLN A 671 -21.61 19.23 6.37
CA GLN A 671 -21.36 20.57 5.86
C GLN A 671 -19.94 20.65 5.32
N LEU A 672 -19.83 21.01 4.04
CA LEU A 672 -18.56 21.21 3.36
C LEU A 672 -18.37 22.69 3.04
N LEU A 673 -17.16 23.21 3.19
CA LEU A 673 -16.80 24.57 2.81
C LEU A 673 -15.93 24.56 1.55
N GLN A 674 -15.99 25.64 0.79
CA GLN A 674 -15.21 25.83 -0.42
C GLN A 674 -14.11 26.88 -0.22
N ASP A 675 -12.97 26.62 -0.84
CA ASP A 675 -12.10 27.66 -1.37
C ASP A 675 -12.83 28.34 -2.53
N ASN A 676 -12.99 29.67 -2.44
CA ASN A 676 -13.56 30.48 -3.49
C ASN A 676 -12.67 31.68 -3.87
N GLY A 677 -11.38 31.69 -3.57
CA GLY A 677 -10.50 32.84 -3.84
C GLY A 677 -10.43 33.21 -5.30
N ASP A 678 -10.40 32.21 -6.18
CA ASP A 678 -10.40 32.36 -7.63
C ASP A 678 -11.81 32.50 -8.25
N THR A 679 -12.87 32.48 -7.42
CA THR A 679 -14.25 32.64 -7.88
C THR A 679 -14.54 34.08 -8.28
N ILE A 680 -15.08 34.31 -9.48
CA ILE A 680 -15.62 35.62 -9.89
C ILE A 680 -17.12 35.64 -9.61
N TRP A 681 -17.53 36.41 -8.60
CA TRP A 681 -18.93 36.51 -8.22
C TRP A 681 -19.78 37.25 -9.27
N PRO A 682 -21.06 36.89 -9.44
CA PRO A 682 -21.96 37.60 -10.34
C PRO A 682 -22.02 39.11 -10.05
N GLY A 683 -21.66 39.92 -11.04
CA GLY A 683 -21.64 41.38 -10.93
C GLY A 683 -20.27 41.97 -10.57
N GLU A 684 -19.30 41.14 -10.20
CA GLU A 684 -17.91 41.54 -9.97
C GLU A 684 -17.04 41.30 -11.21
N THR A 685 -15.90 41.99 -11.30
CA THR A 685 -14.92 41.85 -12.41
C THR A 685 -13.58 41.28 -11.96
N GLN A 686 -13.39 41.10 -10.66
CA GLN A 686 -12.19 40.55 -10.03
C GLN A 686 -12.54 39.23 -9.35
N VAL A 687 -11.56 38.36 -9.17
CA VAL A 687 -11.71 37.14 -8.35
C VAL A 687 -11.93 37.52 -6.89
N SER A 688 -12.57 36.65 -6.11
CA SER A 688 -13.03 36.95 -4.75
C SER A 688 -11.92 37.50 -3.86
N LYS A 689 -10.73 36.89 -3.86
CA LYS A 689 -9.59 37.34 -3.04
C LYS A 689 -9.03 38.72 -3.40
N ASP A 690 -9.27 39.20 -4.63
CA ASP A 690 -8.84 40.52 -5.10
C ASP A 690 -9.89 41.62 -4.82
N LEU A 691 -11.08 41.25 -4.32
CA LEU A 691 -12.09 42.22 -3.90
C LEU A 691 -11.68 42.89 -2.57
N ALA A 692 -12.25 44.07 -2.30
CA ALA A 692 -12.10 44.69 -0.99
C ALA A 692 -12.60 43.74 0.10
N ASN A 693 -11.90 43.61 1.23
CA ASN A 693 -12.17 42.58 2.24
C ASN A 693 -13.65 42.45 2.62
N ALA A 694 -14.39 43.56 2.75
CA ALA A 694 -15.82 43.55 3.08
C ALA A 694 -16.74 42.92 2.00
N GLN A 695 -16.25 42.72 0.78
CA GLN A 695 -16.95 42.11 -0.35
C GLN A 695 -16.55 40.65 -0.58
N GLN A 696 -15.47 40.21 0.06
CA GLN A 696 -15.00 38.83 0.00
C GLN A 696 -15.99 37.88 0.68
N LYS A 697 -16.06 36.65 0.17
CA LYS A 697 -16.94 35.61 0.70
C LYS A 697 -16.55 34.23 0.17
N PHE A 698 -16.96 33.20 0.90
CA PHE A 698 -16.91 31.80 0.46
C PHE A 698 -18.27 31.12 0.61
N MET A 699 -18.41 29.93 0.02
CA MET A 699 -19.61 29.10 0.08
C MET A 699 -19.45 27.91 1.01
N GLY A 700 -20.50 27.64 1.79
CA GLY A 700 -20.69 26.36 2.46
C GLY A 700 -21.90 25.63 1.90
N ASN A 701 -21.80 24.31 1.84
CA ASN A 701 -22.78 23.43 1.22
C ASN A 701 -23.16 22.32 2.19
N TRP A 702 -24.46 22.14 2.39
CA TRP A 702 -24.96 20.99 3.13
C TRP A 702 -25.22 19.84 2.17
N ILE A 703 -24.64 18.69 2.45
CA ILE A 703 -24.67 17.50 1.58
C ILE A 703 -25.20 16.31 2.38
N GLN A 704 -26.09 15.53 1.79
CA GLN A 704 -26.48 14.23 2.36
C GLN A 704 -25.53 13.13 1.88
N LEU A 705 -24.98 12.39 2.83
CA LEU A 705 -24.33 11.11 2.56
C LEU A 705 -25.34 10.16 1.91
N GLY A 706 -24.93 9.44 0.86
CA GLY A 706 -25.78 8.42 0.22
C GLY A 706 -26.97 9.00 -0.55
N GLY A 707 -26.89 10.26 -0.99
CA GLY A 707 -27.92 10.89 -1.82
C GLY A 707 -28.31 10.02 -3.02
N ALA A 708 -29.58 10.12 -3.43
CA ALA A 708 -30.15 9.34 -4.51
C ALA A 708 -29.50 9.65 -5.87
N ALA A 709 -28.31 9.10 -6.13
CA ALA A 709 -27.93 8.75 -7.48
C ALA A 709 -28.92 7.69 -7.98
N ALA A 710 -29.31 7.75 -9.26
CA ALA A 710 -29.99 6.62 -9.87
C ALA A 710 -29.19 5.37 -9.52
N ALA A 711 -29.83 4.36 -8.91
CA ALA A 711 -29.15 3.12 -8.54
C ALA A 711 -28.34 2.69 -9.75
N ASP A 712 -27.02 2.65 -9.60
CA ASP A 712 -26.18 2.21 -10.68
C ASP A 712 -26.57 0.76 -10.96
N THR A 713 -26.97 0.51 -12.19
CA THR A 713 -27.44 -0.80 -12.67
C THR A 713 -26.56 -1.30 -13.81
N THR A 714 -25.53 -0.55 -14.18
CA THR A 714 -24.63 -0.90 -15.28
C THR A 714 -23.40 -1.54 -14.69
N GLY A 715 -23.02 -2.72 -15.19
CA GLY A 715 -21.76 -3.34 -14.77
C GLY A 715 -20.54 -2.60 -15.31
N PRO A 716 -19.38 -2.78 -14.66
CA PRO A 716 -18.14 -2.14 -15.08
C PRO A 716 -17.71 -2.65 -16.47
N LEU A 717 -17.04 -1.80 -17.24
CA LEU A 717 -16.52 -2.04 -18.58
C LEU A 717 -15.00 -2.11 -18.56
N LEU A 718 -14.44 -3.13 -19.20
CA LEU A 718 -13.00 -3.23 -19.43
C LEU A 718 -12.57 -2.16 -20.44
N VAL A 719 -11.72 -1.23 -20.01
CA VAL A 719 -11.18 -0.14 -20.83
C VAL A 719 -9.93 -0.60 -21.58
N ARG A 720 -9.02 -1.32 -20.90
CA ARG A 720 -7.81 -1.87 -21.52
C ARG A 720 -7.23 -3.03 -20.71
N SER A 721 -6.33 -3.78 -21.34
CA SER A 721 -5.52 -4.82 -20.71
C SER A 721 -4.04 -4.68 -21.04
N THR A 722 -3.18 -5.19 -20.15
CA THR A 722 -1.75 -5.41 -20.39
C THR A 722 -1.43 -6.86 -20.05
N PRO A 723 -0.97 -7.71 -21.00
CA PRO A 723 -0.82 -7.42 -22.41
C PRO A 723 -2.12 -6.97 -23.08
N ALA A 724 -2.00 -6.12 -24.11
CA ALA A 724 -3.13 -5.81 -24.97
C ALA A 724 -3.59 -7.07 -25.72
N ASP A 725 -4.85 -7.10 -26.13
CA ASP A 725 -5.36 -8.19 -26.95
C ASP A 725 -4.55 -8.33 -28.26
N ASN A 726 -4.28 -9.57 -28.64
CA ASN A 726 -3.39 -10.00 -29.73
C ASN A 726 -1.93 -9.53 -29.62
N ALA A 727 -1.47 -9.16 -28.41
CA ALA A 727 -0.08 -8.73 -28.24
C ALA A 727 0.92 -9.86 -28.54
N LEU A 728 1.99 -9.51 -29.24
CA LEU A 728 3.09 -10.42 -29.58
C LEU A 728 4.32 -10.11 -28.73
N THR A 729 5.23 -11.07 -28.64
CA THR A 729 6.55 -10.91 -27.99
C THR A 729 6.50 -10.64 -26.49
N ILE A 730 5.48 -11.14 -25.80
CA ILE A 730 5.36 -11.01 -24.35
C ILE A 730 6.44 -11.84 -23.62
N ALA A 731 7.01 -11.28 -22.56
CA ALA A 731 7.99 -12.01 -21.75
C ALA A 731 7.33 -13.23 -21.07
N THR A 732 8.10 -14.29 -20.87
CA THR A 732 7.68 -15.34 -19.94
C THR A 732 7.67 -14.80 -18.51
N GLY A 733 6.80 -15.33 -17.66
CA GLY A 733 6.64 -14.80 -16.29
C GLY A 733 5.80 -13.53 -16.18
N SER A 734 5.22 -13.01 -17.27
CA SER A 734 4.37 -11.81 -17.23
C SER A 734 3.07 -12.03 -16.44
N LYS A 735 2.61 -10.96 -15.79
CA LYS A 735 1.27 -10.85 -15.19
C LYS A 735 0.29 -10.22 -16.19
N ILE A 736 -1.01 -10.28 -15.89
CA ILE A 736 -2.03 -9.59 -16.68
C ILE A 736 -2.66 -8.48 -15.83
N GLU A 737 -2.74 -7.27 -16.35
CA GLU A 737 -3.42 -6.13 -15.74
C GLU A 737 -4.66 -5.78 -16.55
N LEU A 738 -5.77 -5.51 -15.88
CA LEU A 738 -7.06 -5.18 -16.45
C LEU A 738 -7.51 -3.85 -15.86
N VAL A 739 -7.83 -2.86 -16.68
CA VAL A 739 -8.30 -1.54 -16.20
C VAL A 739 -9.75 -1.34 -16.62
N PHE A 740 -10.60 -1.02 -15.66
CA PHE A 740 -12.02 -0.78 -15.83
C PHE A 740 -12.33 0.73 -15.83
N ASN A 741 -13.52 1.10 -16.31
CA ASN A 741 -13.99 2.49 -16.38
C ASN A 741 -14.38 3.07 -15.01
N GLU A 742 -14.41 2.24 -13.98
CA GLU A 742 -14.93 2.57 -12.66
C GLU A 742 -14.32 1.65 -11.58
N PRO A 743 -14.51 1.95 -10.29
CA PRO A 743 -13.96 1.13 -9.21
C PRO A 743 -14.54 -0.28 -9.24
N VAL A 744 -13.70 -1.29 -9.05
CA VAL A 744 -14.08 -2.68 -9.08
C VAL A 744 -13.58 -3.47 -7.89
N HIS A 745 -14.32 -4.51 -7.52
CA HIS A 745 -13.95 -5.47 -6.48
C HIS A 745 -14.25 -6.91 -6.91
N ALA A 746 -13.79 -7.86 -6.09
CA ALA A 746 -13.93 -9.30 -6.35
C ALA A 746 -15.40 -9.75 -6.33
N GLY A 747 -15.84 -10.39 -7.41
CA GLY A 747 -17.11 -11.09 -7.46
C GLY A 747 -17.00 -12.57 -7.05
N THR A 748 -17.83 -13.41 -7.66
CA THR A 748 -17.88 -14.86 -7.39
C THR A 748 -17.39 -15.73 -8.56
N GLY A 749 -17.07 -15.11 -9.69
CA GLY A 749 -16.55 -15.78 -10.88
C GLY A 749 -15.04 -16.10 -10.82
N SER A 750 -14.48 -16.41 -11.99
CA SER A 750 -13.09 -16.83 -12.13
C SER A 750 -12.45 -16.33 -13.43
N TYR A 751 -11.14 -16.09 -13.37
CA TYR A 751 -10.24 -15.91 -14.50
C TYR A 751 -9.77 -17.28 -15.00
N VAL A 752 -9.80 -17.51 -16.31
CA VAL A 752 -9.42 -18.80 -16.92
C VAL A 752 -8.33 -18.56 -17.95
N LEU A 753 -7.12 -19.03 -17.66
CA LEU A 753 -5.98 -18.94 -18.58
C LEU A 753 -5.86 -20.24 -19.38
N LYS A 754 -5.72 -20.13 -20.70
CA LYS A 754 -5.56 -21.25 -21.62
C LYS A 754 -4.34 -21.11 -22.51
N SER A 755 -3.87 -22.24 -23.04
CA SER A 755 -2.99 -22.31 -24.21
C SER A 755 -3.59 -23.27 -25.23
N GLY A 756 -3.95 -22.75 -26.40
CA GLY A 756 -4.81 -23.45 -27.35
C GLY A 756 -6.13 -23.88 -26.70
N SER A 757 -6.48 -25.16 -26.79
CA SER A 757 -7.67 -25.74 -26.15
C SER A 757 -7.45 -26.18 -24.69
N THR A 758 -6.22 -26.07 -24.16
CA THR A 758 -5.88 -26.57 -22.83
C THR A 758 -6.03 -25.47 -21.79
N THR A 759 -6.77 -25.74 -20.71
CA THR A 759 -6.85 -24.85 -19.55
C THR A 759 -5.62 -25.04 -18.66
N LEU A 760 -4.86 -23.98 -18.46
CA LEU A 760 -3.65 -23.98 -17.61
C LEU A 760 -3.97 -23.59 -16.17
N ALA A 761 -4.89 -22.63 -15.99
CA ALA A 761 -5.31 -22.17 -14.67
C ALA A 761 -6.77 -21.72 -14.66
N THR A 762 -7.43 -21.96 -13.53
CA THR A 762 -8.70 -21.33 -13.15
C THR A 762 -8.48 -20.66 -11.80
N ILE A 763 -8.61 -19.35 -11.75
CA ILE A 763 -8.25 -18.51 -10.60
C ILE A 763 -9.53 -17.81 -10.14
N ALA A 764 -9.97 -18.08 -8.92
CA ALA A 764 -11.16 -17.44 -8.35
C ALA A 764 -10.92 -15.93 -8.17
N ALA A 765 -11.97 -15.11 -8.27
CA ALA A 765 -11.87 -13.66 -8.11
C ALA A 765 -11.24 -13.22 -6.78
N ASN A 766 -11.39 -14.01 -5.72
CA ASN A 766 -10.86 -13.75 -4.38
C ASN A 766 -9.56 -14.51 -4.04
N ASP A 767 -8.90 -15.10 -5.04
CA ASP A 767 -7.62 -15.80 -4.86
C ASP A 767 -6.49 -14.80 -4.55
N SER A 768 -5.49 -15.21 -3.75
CA SER A 768 -4.33 -14.39 -3.41
C SER A 768 -3.48 -13.94 -4.60
N ARG A 769 -3.67 -14.54 -5.78
CA ARG A 769 -3.04 -14.13 -7.05
C ARG A 769 -3.73 -12.95 -7.72
N ILE A 770 -4.88 -12.51 -7.19
CA ILE A 770 -5.63 -11.37 -7.72
C ILE A 770 -5.45 -10.18 -6.77
N THR A 771 -5.07 -9.04 -7.34
CA THR A 771 -5.01 -7.76 -6.62
C THR A 771 -5.96 -6.77 -7.26
N TYR A 772 -6.82 -6.14 -6.46
CA TYR A 772 -7.71 -5.05 -6.87
C TYR A 772 -7.14 -3.73 -6.34
N GLU A 773 -7.00 -2.74 -7.22
CA GLU A 773 -6.54 -1.38 -6.92
C GLU A 773 -7.44 -0.40 -7.67
N TYR A 774 -8.43 0.17 -6.97
CA TYR A 774 -9.49 1.00 -7.54
C TYR A 774 -10.20 0.36 -8.73
N ASN A 775 -9.82 0.73 -9.96
CA ASN A 775 -10.37 0.22 -11.22
C ASN A 775 -9.43 -0.77 -11.91
N LYS A 776 -8.27 -1.09 -11.33
CA LYS A 776 -7.27 -2.00 -11.89
C LYS A 776 -7.33 -3.36 -11.19
N VAL A 777 -7.28 -4.42 -11.97
CA VAL A 777 -7.15 -5.80 -11.50
C VAL A 777 -5.90 -6.42 -12.05
N THR A 778 -5.01 -6.87 -11.17
CA THR A 778 -3.80 -7.62 -11.54
C THR A 778 -4.03 -9.11 -11.30
N VAL A 779 -3.89 -9.90 -12.35
CA VAL A 779 -4.00 -11.36 -12.35
C VAL A 779 -2.58 -11.95 -12.46
N ASP A 780 -2.07 -12.52 -11.37
CA ASP A 780 -0.75 -13.12 -11.34
C ASP A 780 -0.76 -14.53 -11.98
N VAL A 781 -0.38 -14.56 -13.26
CA VAL A 781 -0.24 -15.78 -14.07
C VAL A 781 1.22 -16.15 -14.35
N SER A 782 2.17 -15.51 -13.68
CA SER A 782 3.60 -15.60 -13.98
C SER A 782 4.13 -17.03 -14.03
N THR A 783 3.64 -17.90 -13.14
CA THR A 783 4.05 -19.32 -13.09
C THR A 783 3.47 -20.18 -14.21
N PHE A 784 2.40 -19.73 -14.87
CA PHE A 784 1.73 -20.47 -15.96
C PHE A 784 2.22 -20.03 -17.35
N VAL A 785 2.67 -18.78 -17.50
CA VAL A 785 3.19 -18.22 -18.77
C VAL A 785 4.70 -18.49 -18.88
N SER A 786 5.07 -19.77 -19.05
CA SER A 786 6.47 -20.22 -18.98
C SER A 786 7.08 -20.65 -20.31
N ALA A 787 6.27 -21.03 -21.30
CA ALA A 787 6.75 -21.46 -22.61
C ALA A 787 6.93 -20.28 -23.57
N ALA A 788 8.04 -20.29 -24.33
CA ALA A 788 8.34 -19.33 -25.38
C ALA A 788 7.56 -19.63 -26.68
N ASN A 789 7.40 -18.62 -27.55
CA ASN A 789 6.60 -18.69 -28.79
C ASN A 789 5.21 -19.33 -28.61
N THR A 790 4.59 -19.14 -27.46
CA THR A 790 3.37 -19.85 -27.08
C THR A 790 2.22 -18.86 -26.99
N ALA A 791 1.11 -19.18 -27.65
CA ALA A 791 -0.12 -18.41 -27.56
C ALA A 791 -0.89 -18.77 -26.29
N TYR A 792 -1.36 -17.74 -25.59
CA TYR A 792 -2.18 -17.81 -24.40
C TYR A 792 -3.45 -16.97 -24.59
N SER A 793 -4.52 -17.37 -23.93
CA SER A 793 -5.78 -16.62 -23.90
C SER A 793 -6.33 -16.53 -22.48
N LEU A 794 -6.79 -15.34 -22.09
CA LEU A 794 -7.47 -15.11 -20.81
C LEU A 794 -8.96 -14.89 -21.03
N GLU A 795 -9.77 -15.81 -20.50
CA GLU A 795 -11.22 -15.68 -20.39
C GLU A 795 -11.59 -15.20 -18.98
N ILE A 796 -12.72 -14.47 -18.87
CA ILE A 796 -13.22 -13.96 -17.59
C ILE A 796 -14.68 -14.37 -17.48
N ALA A 797 -15.04 -15.18 -16.49
CA ALA A 797 -16.44 -15.54 -16.29
C ALA A 797 -17.29 -14.31 -15.93
N SER A 798 -18.57 -14.31 -16.26
CA SER A 798 -19.50 -13.30 -15.77
C SER A 798 -19.46 -13.25 -14.23
N ASN A 799 -19.67 -12.07 -13.63
CA ASN A 799 -19.68 -11.91 -12.17
C ASN A 799 -18.33 -12.18 -11.49
N THR A 800 -17.23 -12.23 -12.24
CA THR A 800 -15.85 -12.29 -11.69
C THR A 800 -15.44 -10.94 -11.11
N VAL A 801 -15.84 -9.85 -11.76
CA VAL A 801 -15.56 -8.47 -11.37
C VAL A 801 -16.88 -7.76 -11.13
N LEU A 802 -16.99 -7.05 -10.02
CA LEU A 802 -18.14 -6.24 -9.63
C LEU A 802 -17.71 -4.78 -9.54
N ASP A 803 -18.61 -3.84 -9.85
CA ASP A 803 -18.41 -2.44 -9.46
C ASP A 803 -18.69 -2.21 -7.96
N ALA A 804 -18.56 -0.97 -7.48
CA ALA A 804 -18.88 -0.61 -6.09
C ALA A 804 -20.37 -0.82 -5.70
N SER A 805 -21.29 -0.84 -6.68
CA SER A 805 -22.72 -1.07 -6.49
C SER A 805 -23.12 -2.55 -6.60
N ASN A 806 -22.15 -3.45 -6.79
CA ASN A 806 -22.30 -4.89 -7.03
C ASN A 806 -22.95 -5.24 -8.37
N ASN A 807 -22.91 -4.37 -9.39
CA ASN A 807 -23.26 -4.79 -10.74
C ASN A 807 -22.09 -5.57 -11.36
N ALA A 808 -22.44 -6.61 -12.10
CA ALA A 808 -21.47 -7.56 -12.61
C ALA A 808 -20.86 -7.11 -13.95
N PHE A 809 -19.54 -7.21 -14.07
CA PHE A 809 -18.91 -7.28 -15.38
C PHE A 809 -19.49 -8.49 -16.12
N ALA A 810 -19.90 -8.27 -17.37
CA ALA A 810 -20.48 -9.30 -18.22
C ALA A 810 -19.52 -10.49 -18.44
N GLY A 811 -18.21 -10.28 -18.28
CA GLY A 811 -17.17 -11.26 -18.54
C GLY A 811 -16.63 -11.19 -19.97
N LEU A 812 -15.57 -11.96 -20.22
CA LEU A 812 -14.99 -12.18 -21.55
C LEU A 812 -15.25 -13.62 -21.97
N THR A 813 -16.09 -13.79 -22.98
CA THR A 813 -16.35 -15.10 -23.61
C THR A 813 -15.10 -15.58 -24.37
N PRO A 814 -15.03 -16.85 -24.81
CA PRO A 814 -13.89 -17.33 -25.61
C PRO A 814 -13.63 -16.52 -26.90
N ALA A 815 -14.65 -15.86 -27.47
CA ALA A 815 -14.50 -15.01 -28.65
C ALA A 815 -14.02 -13.58 -28.33
N GLN A 816 -13.95 -13.23 -27.05
CA GLN A 816 -13.55 -11.92 -26.50
C GLN A 816 -12.37 -12.06 -25.54
N ALA A 817 -11.72 -13.23 -25.51
CA ALA A 817 -10.60 -13.49 -24.64
C ALA A 817 -9.45 -12.52 -24.97
N ILE A 818 -8.64 -12.19 -23.97
CA ILE A 818 -7.42 -11.41 -24.20
C ILE A 818 -6.35 -12.40 -24.67
N ASP A 819 -6.00 -12.34 -25.95
CA ASP A 819 -5.02 -13.21 -26.58
C ASP A 819 -3.63 -12.57 -26.55
N PHE A 820 -2.59 -13.35 -26.25
CA PHE A 820 -1.21 -12.87 -26.38
C PHE A 820 -0.23 -14.03 -26.66
N THR A 821 0.90 -13.71 -27.30
CA THR A 821 1.94 -14.70 -27.64
C THR A 821 3.26 -14.32 -27.00
N THR A 822 3.88 -15.26 -26.29
CA THR A 822 5.21 -15.05 -25.72
C THR A 822 6.27 -14.97 -26.81
N ALA A 823 7.36 -14.24 -26.55
CA ALA A 823 8.44 -14.09 -27.52
C ALA A 823 9.04 -15.45 -27.92
N PRO A 824 9.39 -15.66 -29.20
CA PRO A 824 10.15 -16.83 -29.61
C PRO A 824 11.55 -16.81 -29.02
N LEU A 825 12.11 -18.00 -28.81
CA LEU A 825 13.52 -18.14 -28.46
C LEU A 825 14.35 -17.62 -29.64
N VAL A 826 15.03 -16.49 -29.46
CA VAL A 826 15.99 -15.99 -30.45
C VAL A 826 17.29 -16.77 -30.24
N GLY A 827 17.48 -17.81 -31.04
CA GLY A 827 18.72 -18.56 -31.08
C GLY A 827 19.86 -17.75 -31.70
N THR A 828 21.09 -18.20 -31.51
CA THR A 828 22.30 -17.59 -32.08
C THR A 828 22.24 -17.61 -33.61
N SER A 829 22.51 -16.47 -34.25
CA SER A 829 22.65 -16.40 -35.71
C SER A 829 23.92 -17.12 -36.16
N LEU A 830 23.81 -17.99 -37.17
CA LEU A 830 24.91 -18.81 -37.68
C LEU A 830 25.34 -18.36 -39.08
N ALA A 831 26.66 -18.33 -39.29
CA ALA A 831 27.32 -18.04 -40.55
C ALA A 831 28.01 -19.30 -41.13
N ALA A 832 28.42 -19.24 -42.40
CA ALA A 832 29.22 -20.29 -43.02
C ALA A 832 30.50 -20.54 -42.22
N GLY A 833 30.75 -21.80 -41.85
CA GLY A 833 31.90 -22.20 -41.02
C GLY A 833 31.65 -22.17 -39.50
N ASP A 834 30.49 -21.71 -39.01
CA ASP A 834 30.13 -21.82 -37.59
C ASP A 834 29.86 -23.29 -37.16
N ILE A 835 29.70 -24.19 -38.13
CA ILE A 835 29.66 -25.64 -37.95
C ILE A 835 30.48 -26.33 -39.05
N ALA A 836 30.85 -27.60 -38.84
CA ALA A 836 31.44 -28.44 -39.88
C ALA A 836 31.03 -29.91 -39.73
N PHE A 837 30.83 -30.62 -40.84
CA PHE A 837 30.61 -32.06 -40.80
C PHE A 837 31.90 -32.79 -40.44
N VAL A 838 31.82 -33.77 -39.54
CA VAL A 838 32.97 -34.54 -39.03
C VAL A 838 32.79 -36.05 -39.19
N GLY A 839 31.63 -36.50 -39.65
CA GLY A 839 31.36 -37.90 -39.94
C GLY A 839 30.12 -38.08 -40.80
N ILE A 840 30.15 -39.10 -41.65
CA ILE A 840 29.03 -39.54 -42.48
C ILE A 840 29.09 -41.06 -42.67
N ASN A 841 27.95 -41.72 -42.52
CA ASN A 841 27.77 -43.16 -42.65
C ASN A 841 26.54 -43.41 -43.55
N THR A 842 26.77 -44.01 -44.71
CA THR A 842 25.75 -44.33 -45.73
C THR A 842 25.33 -45.81 -45.69
N ALA A 843 25.84 -46.56 -44.71
CA ALA A 843 25.52 -47.97 -44.52
C ALA A 843 24.81 -48.21 -43.17
N GLY A 844 23.73 -49.00 -43.19
CA GLY A 844 23.04 -49.43 -41.98
C GLY A 844 21.95 -48.46 -41.52
N THR A 845 22.16 -47.78 -40.40
CA THR A 845 21.16 -46.89 -39.76
C THR A 845 21.12 -45.48 -40.35
N ASP A 846 22.03 -45.16 -41.27
CA ASP A 846 22.36 -43.86 -41.84
C ASP A 846 22.64 -42.79 -40.78
N ALA A 847 23.77 -42.10 -40.85
CA ALA A 847 24.05 -41.05 -39.87
C ALA A 847 25.07 -40.04 -40.39
N TYR A 848 24.97 -38.82 -39.90
CA TYR A 848 26.01 -37.81 -40.05
C TYR A 848 26.22 -37.07 -38.74
N ALA A 849 27.42 -36.55 -38.54
CA ALA A 849 27.78 -35.79 -37.35
C ALA A 849 28.38 -34.45 -37.77
N PHE A 850 28.03 -33.39 -37.04
CA PHE A 850 28.64 -32.08 -37.19
C PHE A 850 29.14 -31.58 -35.85
N VAL A 851 30.22 -30.80 -35.88
CA VAL A 851 30.78 -30.11 -34.72
C VAL A 851 30.35 -28.65 -34.75
N LEU A 852 29.99 -28.10 -33.60
CA LEU A 852 29.83 -26.67 -33.40
C LEU A 852 31.21 -26.02 -33.36
N LEU A 853 31.43 -24.96 -34.13
CA LEU A 853 32.65 -24.16 -34.10
C LEU A 853 32.40 -22.76 -33.53
N LYS A 854 31.21 -22.57 -32.95
CA LYS A 854 30.72 -21.39 -32.26
C LYS A 854 29.79 -21.82 -31.13
N ASP A 855 29.83 -21.12 -30.00
CA ASP A 855 28.83 -21.29 -28.94
C ASP A 855 27.45 -20.88 -29.45
N ILE A 856 26.42 -21.63 -29.08
CA ILE A 856 25.05 -21.36 -29.48
C ILE A 856 24.10 -21.37 -28.28
N ASP A 857 23.10 -20.50 -28.33
CA ASP A 857 22.04 -20.37 -27.34
C ASP A 857 20.92 -21.38 -27.59
N THR A 858 20.13 -21.64 -26.54
CA THR A 858 18.87 -22.37 -26.66
C THR A 858 17.98 -21.76 -27.74
N GLY A 859 17.37 -22.60 -28.60
CA GLY A 859 16.53 -22.16 -29.71
C GLY A 859 17.26 -22.00 -31.06
N THR A 860 18.60 -22.05 -31.07
CA THR A 860 19.38 -22.04 -32.32
C THR A 860 18.97 -23.22 -33.22
N SER A 861 18.65 -22.96 -34.49
CA SER A 861 18.10 -23.97 -35.39
C SER A 861 18.89 -24.10 -36.70
N ILE A 862 19.09 -25.35 -37.15
CA ILE A 862 19.82 -25.72 -38.37
C ILE A 862 18.98 -26.69 -39.18
N ARG A 863 18.80 -26.43 -40.47
CA ARG A 863 18.08 -27.33 -41.38
C ARG A 863 19.07 -28.16 -42.17
N PHE A 864 18.86 -29.47 -42.22
CA PHE A 864 19.65 -30.43 -42.97
C PHE A 864 18.83 -30.99 -44.12
N THR A 865 19.45 -31.13 -45.29
CA THR A 865 18.83 -31.75 -46.46
C THR A 865 19.87 -32.54 -47.24
N ASP A 866 19.47 -33.70 -47.73
CA ASP A 866 20.23 -34.56 -48.65
C ASP A 866 19.91 -34.26 -50.13
N LYS A 867 18.85 -33.49 -50.40
CA LYS A 867 18.53 -32.94 -51.72
C LYS A 867 19.75 -32.48 -52.49
N GLY A 868 19.98 -33.12 -53.63
CA GLY A 868 20.95 -32.63 -54.61
C GLY A 868 20.55 -31.25 -55.14
N TRP A 869 21.54 -30.43 -55.46
CA TRP A 869 21.35 -29.13 -56.12
C TRP A 869 21.41 -29.31 -57.64
N ASP A 870 20.45 -28.76 -58.38
CA ASP A 870 20.40 -28.86 -59.85
C ASP A 870 21.13 -27.71 -60.58
N GLY A 871 21.64 -26.73 -59.85
CA GLY A 871 22.24 -25.50 -60.36
C GLY A 871 21.41 -24.25 -60.03
N THR A 872 20.12 -24.41 -59.75
CA THR A 872 19.18 -23.32 -59.44
C THR A 872 18.37 -23.52 -58.17
N ALA A 873 18.01 -24.76 -57.85
CA ALA A 873 17.23 -25.12 -56.67
C ALA A 873 17.62 -26.52 -56.16
N PHE A 874 17.12 -26.86 -54.96
CA PHE A 874 17.16 -28.22 -54.46
C PHE A 874 16.19 -29.11 -55.24
N LYS A 875 16.65 -30.30 -55.65
CA LYS A 875 15.88 -31.29 -56.41
C LYS A 875 14.63 -31.74 -55.62
N SER A 876 13.56 -32.07 -56.35
CA SER A 876 12.35 -32.64 -55.75
C SER A 876 12.50 -34.16 -55.56
N GLY A 877 12.03 -34.71 -54.44
CA GLY A 877 11.97 -36.16 -54.20
C GLY A 877 12.40 -36.61 -52.81
N GLU A 878 13.21 -35.79 -52.13
CA GLU A 878 13.74 -36.07 -50.79
C GLU A 878 13.13 -35.13 -49.72
N SER A 879 13.50 -35.34 -48.46
CA SER A 879 12.97 -34.61 -47.30
C SER A 879 14.07 -33.85 -46.56
N ASP A 880 13.69 -32.83 -45.79
CA ASP A 880 14.60 -32.07 -44.93
C ASP A 880 14.23 -32.18 -43.45
N LEU A 881 15.25 -32.03 -42.59
CA LEU A 881 15.15 -32.09 -41.13
C LEU A 881 15.56 -30.76 -40.51
N LEU A 882 14.74 -30.22 -39.61
CA LEU A 882 15.07 -29.07 -38.78
C LEU A 882 15.51 -29.54 -37.39
N TRP A 883 16.76 -29.27 -37.06
CA TRP A 883 17.32 -29.45 -35.73
C TRP A 883 17.26 -28.14 -34.94
N THR A 884 16.86 -28.19 -33.67
CA THR A 884 16.80 -27.04 -32.75
C THR A 884 17.49 -27.38 -31.43
N ALA A 885 18.41 -26.51 -30.98
CA ALA A 885 19.08 -26.64 -29.69
C ALA A 885 18.07 -26.44 -28.54
N ASN A 886 17.96 -27.42 -27.64
CA ASN A 886 17.07 -27.39 -26.48
C ASN A 886 17.75 -26.85 -25.20
N SER A 887 19.04 -26.54 -25.29
CA SER A 887 19.83 -25.81 -24.28
C SER A 887 20.92 -25.01 -25.01
N ALA A 888 21.62 -24.11 -24.29
CA ALA A 888 22.86 -23.55 -24.80
C ALA A 888 23.91 -24.67 -24.96
N LEU A 889 24.70 -24.63 -26.04
CA LEU A 889 25.73 -25.61 -26.37
C LEU A 889 27.01 -24.89 -26.75
N THR A 890 28.15 -25.36 -26.22
CA THR A 890 29.45 -24.75 -26.49
C THR A 890 30.05 -25.28 -27.78
N ALA A 891 30.93 -24.52 -28.42
CA ALA A 891 31.72 -25.03 -29.54
C ALA A 891 32.58 -26.23 -29.11
N GLY A 892 32.84 -27.12 -30.05
CA GLY A 892 33.37 -28.46 -29.81
C GLY A 892 32.30 -29.51 -29.55
N THR A 893 31.06 -29.12 -29.25
CA THR A 893 29.95 -30.07 -29.14
C THR A 893 29.72 -30.75 -30.49
N ILE A 894 29.76 -32.07 -30.51
CA ILE A 894 29.39 -32.88 -31.68
C ILE A 894 27.93 -33.29 -31.54
N VAL A 895 27.15 -32.98 -32.57
CA VAL A 895 25.77 -33.43 -32.70
C VAL A 895 25.72 -34.51 -33.76
N THR A 896 25.25 -35.70 -33.39
CA THR A 896 25.01 -36.80 -34.32
C THR A 896 23.54 -36.82 -34.69
N ILE A 897 23.26 -36.82 -35.99
CA ILE A 897 21.93 -36.93 -36.56
C ILE A 897 21.80 -38.29 -37.23
N GLN A 898 20.76 -39.02 -36.84
CA GLN A 898 20.31 -40.22 -37.53
C GLN A 898 19.00 -39.85 -38.25
N PRO A 899 19.01 -39.69 -39.58
CA PRO A 899 17.86 -39.15 -40.28
C PRO A 899 16.73 -40.17 -40.49
N SER A 900 16.93 -41.48 -40.36
CA SER A 900 15.88 -42.48 -40.63
C SER A 900 14.58 -42.28 -39.79
N GLY A 901 13.40 -42.37 -40.42
CA GLY A 901 12.10 -42.30 -39.74
C GLY A 901 11.71 -40.86 -39.34
N SER A 902 11.40 -40.64 -38.06
CA SER A 902 11.16 -39.29 -37.49
C SER A 902 12.46 -38.54 -37.15
N GLY A 903 13.62 -39.17 -37.36
CA GLY A 903 14.94 -38.66 -37.02
C GLY A 903 15.24 -38.69 -35.51
N THR A 904 16.50 -38.90 -35.12
CA THR A 904 16.98 -38.71 -33.74
C THR A 904 18.30 -37.92 -33.72
N ALA A 905 18.48 -37.07 -32.70
CA ALA A 905 19.70 -36.31 -32.47
C ALA A 905 20.31 -36.65 -31.09
N SER A 906 21.63 -36.58 -30.95
CA SER A 906 22.33 -36.81 -29.67
C SER A 906 22.02 -35.74 -28.61
N THR A 907 21.71 -34.52 -29.04
CA THR A 907 21.20 -33.40 -28.25
C THR A 907 20.33 -32.51 -29.15
N GLY A 908 19.48 -31.65 -28.59
CA GLY A 908 18.47 -30.89 -29.34
C GLY A 908 17.28 -31.73 -29.79
N THR A 909 16.36 -31.10 -30.50
CA THR A 909 15.11 -31.69 -31.02
C THR A 909 15.07 -31.64 -32.53
N LEU A 910 14.51 -32.68 -33.17
CA LEU A 910 14.30 -32.75 -34.62
C LEU A 910 12.82 -32.61 -34.98
N THR A 911 12.55 -31.90 -36.07
CA THR A 911 11.23 -31.84 -36.72
C THR A 911 11.42 -31.95 -38.24
N GLY A 912 10.54 -32.66 -38.94
CA GLY A 912 10.64 -32.87 -40.40
C GLY A 912 10.65 -34.34 -40.81
N GLY A 913 10.89 -34.60 -42.10
CA GLY A 913 10.91 -35.93 -42.68
C GLY A 913 12.33 -36.44 -42.85
N GLY A 914 12.61 -37.63 -42.32
CA GLY A 914 13.90 -38.28 -42.44
C GLY A 914 14.20 -38.84 -43.83
N GLY A 915 15.16 -38.26 -44.56
CA GLY A 915 15.76 -38.85 -45.76
C GLY A 915 16.74 -39.99 -45.41
N GLY A 916 16.94 -40.95 -46.32
CA GLY A 916 17.94 -42.02 -46.18
C GLY A 916 19.16 -41.71 -47.03
N LEU A 917 20.35 -42.09 -46.57
CA LEU A 917 21.61 -41.81 -47.29
C LEU A 917 22.00 -43.02 -48.17
N GLY A 918 22.16 -42.82 -49.47
CA GLY A 918 22.57 -43.83 -50.45
C GLY A 918 24.08 -44.12 -50.49
N GLY A 919 24.45 -45.32 -50.94
CA GLY A 919 25.86 -45.78 -51.02
C GLY A 919 26.59 -45.44 -52.34
N SER A 920 25.90 -44.86 -53.32
CA SER A 920 26.38 -44.65 -54.70
C SER A 920 26.98 -43.25 -54.95
N GLY A 921 26.78 -42.34 -54.00
CA GLY A 921 27.14 -40.92 -54.09
C GLY A 921 26.09 -40.13 -53.32
N GLU A 922 26.50 -39.25 -52.41
CA GLU A 922 25.58 -38.48 -51.57
C GLU A 922 26.08 -37.09 -51.21
N GLN A 923 25.13 -36.23 -50.84
CA GLN A 923 25.39 -34.92 -50.29
C GLN A 923 24.52 -34.66 -49.05
N VAL A 924 25.04 -33.90 -48.09
CA VAL A 924 24.24 -33.32 -47.01
C VAL A 924 24.60 -31.84 -46.90
N PHE A 925 23.58 -30.99 -46.96
CA PHE A 925 23.70 -29.56 -46.75
C PHE A 925 23.10 -29.17 -45.41
N ALA A 926 23.80 -28.32 -44.66
CA ALA A 926 23.30 -27.64 -43.49
C ALA A 926 23.03 -26.16 -43.85
N ILE A 927 21.79 -25.72 -43.72
CA ILE A 927 21.34 -24.38 -44.12
C ILE A 927 20.56 -23.70 -43.00
N THR A 928 20.56 -22.36 -42.99
CA THR A 928 19.50 -21.57 -42.35
C THR A 928 18.36 -21.35 -43.37
N GLY A 929 17.17 -20.94 -42.90
CA GLY A 929 16.01 -20.77 -43.79
C GLY A 929 15.32 -22.08 -44.15
N THR A 930 14.77 -22.19 -45.36
CA THR A 930 14.03 -23.37 -45.85
C THR A 930 14.64 -23.92 -47.13
N VAL A 931 14.35 -25.16 -47.52
CA VAL A 931 14.82 -25.68 -48.82
C VAL A 931 14.26 -24.92 -50.03
N ALA A 932 13.08 -24.28 -49.89
CA ALA A 932 12.48 -23.45 -50.95
C ALA A 932 13.12 -22.06 -51.03
N SER A 933 13.64 -21.55 -49.91
CA SER A 933 14.35 -20.27 -49.84
C SER A 933 15.51 -20.43 -48.86
N PRO A 934 16.63 -21.03 -49.32
CA PRO A 934 17.79 -21.24 -48.47
C PRO A 934 18.36 -19.90 -48.01
N GLY A 935 18.64 -19.78 -46.72
CA GLY A 935 19.37 -18.66 -46.17
C GLY A 935 20.88 -18.86 -46.39
N THR A 936 21.61 -19.01 -45.31
CA THR A 936 23.05 -19.27 -45.31
C THR A 936 23.34 -20.76 -45.42
N TYR A 937 24.26 -21.14 -46.30
CA TYR A 937 24.83 -22.49 -46.34
C TYR A 937 25.93 -22.58 -45.28
N LEU A 938 25.60 -23.22 -44.16
CA LEU A 938 26.48 -23.30 -42.99
C LEU A 938 27.63 -24.29 -43.22
N ALA A 939 27.30 -25.48 -43.72
CA ALA A 939 28.25 -26.53 -44.08
C ALA A 939 27.67 -27.46 -45.17
N ALA A 940 28.54 -28.13 -45.93
CA ALA A 940 28.19 -29.17 -46.87
C ALA A 940 29.18 -30.34 -46.82
N ILE A 941 28.69 -31.56 -46.97
CA ILE A 941 29.55 -32.73 -47.16
C ILE A 941 29.05 -33.51 -48.36
N GLY A 942 29.96 -33.90 -49.24
CA GLY A 942 29.72 -34.83 -50.32
C GLY A 942 30.55 -36.10 -50.14
N ILE A 943 29.97 -37.26 -50.41
CA ILE A 943 30.64 -38.56 -50.30
C ILE A 943 30.28 -39.47 -51.47
N GLY A 944 31.17 -40.36 -51.89
CA GLY A 944 30.84 -41.38 -52.88
C GLY A 944 32.03 -42.26 -53.27
N PRO A 945 31.79 -43.48 -53.80
CA PRO A 945 32.81 -44.51 -53.94
C PRO A 945 33.91 -44.14 -54.95
N THR A 946 33.57 -43.35 -55.97
CA THR A 946 34.50 -42.91 -57.04
C THR A 946 34.70 -41.40 -57.08
N SER A 947 33.77 -40.63 -56.52
CA SER A 947 33.77 -39.17 -56.45
C SER A 947 32.91 -38.71 -55.26
N GLY A 948 33.28 -37.63 -54.60
CA GLY A 948 32.64 -37.21 -53.34
C GLY A 948 31.32 -36.45 -53.49
N GLY A 949 30.34 -36.93 -54.26
CA GLY A 949 28.95 -36.42 -54.31
C GLY A 949 28.72 -35.00 -54.89
N LEU A 950 29.53 -34.00 -54.54
CA LEU A 950 29.41 -32.62 -55.05
C LEU A 950 30.32 -32.40 -56.26
N SER A 951 29.78 -31.98 -57.41
CA SER A 951 30.58 -31.67 -58.61
C SER A 951 29.97 -30.58 -59.48
N ASN A 952 30.79 -29.76 -60.14
CA ASN A 952 30.33 -28.70 -61.05
C ASN A 952 29.59 -29.20 -62.31
N GLY A 953 29.41 -30.52 -62.49
CA GLY A 953 28.69 -31.14 -63.60
C GLY A 953 27.37 -31.83 -63.22
N GLY A 954 26.92 -31.73 -61.96
CA GLY A 954 25.77 -32.48 -61.40
C GLY A 954 24.37 -31.95 -61.70
N THR A 955 24.14 -31.31 -62.86
CA THR A 955 22.84 -30.69 -63.20
C THR A 955 21.80 -31.67 -63.79
N GLY A 956 22.15 -32.96 -63.90
CA GLY A 956 21.24 -34.02 -64.36
C GLY A 956 20.27 -34.51 -63.27
N PRO A 957 19.30 -35.37 -63.62
CA PRO A 957 18.29 -35.90 -62.68
C PRO A 957 18.85 -36.97 -61.72
N ASP A 958 20.14 -37.25 -61.79
CA ASP A 958 20.82 -38.20 -60.91
C ASP A 958 20.85 -37.65 -59.48
N PHE A 959 20.34 -38.41 -58.51
CA PHE A 959 20.34 -38.04 -57.10
C PHE A 959 21.72 -38.24 -56.45
N ASP A 960 22.54 -39.11 -57.05
CA ASP A 960 23.87 -39.48 -56.54
C ASP A 960 24.95 -38.40 -56.82
N ILE A 961 24.59 -37.33 -57.54
CA ILE A 961 25.49 -36.23 -57.92
C ILE A 961 24.76 -34.88 -57.79
N SER A 962 25.34 -33.98 -57.00
CA SER A 962 24.84 -32.61 -56.79
C SER A 962 25.77 -31.56 -57.39
N ALA A 963 25.20 -30.51 -57.99
CA ALA A 963 25.94 -29.28 -58.26
C ALA A 963 26.34 -28.55 -56.96
N ILE A 964 27.25 -27.58 -57.04
CA ILE A 964 27.68 -26.79 -55.88
C ILE A 964 26.91 -25.45 -55.87
N PRO A 965 26.06 -25.19 -54.86
CA PRO A 965 25.37 -23.90 -54.72
C PRO A 965 26.33 -22.73 -54.50
N ALA A 966 25.95 -21.51 -54.88
CA ALA A 966 26.79 -20.31 -54.75
C ALA A 966 27.20 -19.96 -53.30
N GLY A 967 26.56 -20.57 -52.29
CA GLY A 967 26.92 -20.44 -50.87
C GLY A 967 27.88 -21.50 -50.33
N VAL A 968 28.28 -22.49 -51.14
CA VAL A 968 29.18 -23.58 -50.74
C VAL A 968 30.50 -23.47 -51.50
N THR A 969 31.60 -23.40 -50.75
CA THR A 969 32.97 -23.43 -51.29
C THR A 969 33.70 -24.65 -50.73
N LEU A 970 34.09 -25.57 -51.61
CA LEU A 970 34.89 -26.74 -51.22
C LEU A 970 36.24 -26.29 -50.63
N GLY A 971 36.62 -26.87 -49.50
CA GLY A 971 37.80 -26.46 -48.73
C GLY A 971 37.55 -25.32 -47.74
N THR A 972 36.34 -24.75 -47.68
CA THR A 972 35.99 -23.65 -46.77
C THR A 972 34.82 -23.97 -45.85
N ASN A 973 33.64 -24.26 -46.42
CA ASN A 973 32.44 -24.72 -45.72
C ASN A 973 31.84 -25.96 -46.40
N GLY A 974 32.61 -26.61 -47.27
CA GLY A 974 32.24 -27.82 -47.98
C GLY A 974 33.42 -28.78 -48.06
N VAL A 975 33.17 -30.10 -48.00
CA VAL A 975 34.21 -31.12 -48.26
C VAL A 975 33.66 -32.27 -49.09
N ASN A 976 34.51 -32.77 -49.99
CA ASN A 976 34.25 -33.98 -50.76
C ASN A 976 35.15 -35.12 -50.30
N ILE A 977 34.54 -36.27 -50.01
CA ILE A 977 35.24 -37.46 -49.55
C ILE A 977 35.02 -38.61 -50.53
N ILE A 978 36.10 -39.32 -50.88
CA ILE A 978 36.03 -40.51 -51.73
C ILE A 978 35.97 -41.75 -50.83
N GLY A 979 34.84 -42.46 -50.87
CA GLY A 979 34.53 -43.62 -50.03
C GLY A 979 33.01 -43.78 -49.84
N SER A 980 32.58 -44.82 -49.12
CA SER A 980 31.15 -44.99 -48.78
C SER A 980 30.83 -44.51 -47.38
N ASN A 981 31.77 -44.63 -46.43
CA ASN A 981 31.64 -44.11 -45.07
C ASN A 981 32.91 -43.34 -44.70
N ALA A 982 32.79 -42.27 -43.92
CA ALA A 982 33.93 -41.45 -43.55
C ALA A 982 33.78 -40.83 -42.16
N HIS A 983 34.90 -40.71 -41.45
CA HIS A 983 34.99 -39.87 -40.26
C HIS A 983 36.31 -39.12 -40.27
N TYR A 984 36.28 -37.91 -39.71
CA TYR A 984 37.46 -37.07 -39.55
C TYR A 984 38.42 -37.70 -38.53
N THR A 985 39.71 -37.65 -38.79
CA THR A 985 40.77 -38.18 -37.90
C THR A 985 41.94 -37.21 -37.73
N GLY A 986 41.76 -35.95 -38.14
CA GLY A 986 42.78 -34.91 -38.06
C GLY A 986 42.89 -34.27 -36.67
N THR A 987 43.43 -33.05 -36.63
CA THR A 987 43.59 -32.27 -35.39
C THR A 987 42.26 -32.01 -34.71
N LEU A 988 42.20 -32.28 -33.39
CA LEU A 988 41.00 -32.17 -32.54
C LEU A 988 41.05 -30.98 -31.56
N THR A 989 42.09 -30.15 -31.63
CA THR A 989 42.29 -28.94 -30.81
C THR A 989 42.76 -27.77 -31.66
N GLY A 990 42.18 -26.58 -31.48
CA GLY A 990 42.62 -25.38 -32.21
C GLY A 990 41.51 -24.33 -32.32
N THR A 991 41.80 -23.23 -33.01
CA THR A 991 40.80 -22.20 -33.32
C THR A 991 39.82 -22.69 -34.40
N PRO A 992 38.60 -22.12 -34.50
CA PRO A 992 37.63 -22.47 -35.54
C PRO A 992 38.21 -22.52 -36.96
N SER A 993 39.02 -21.52 -37.33
CA SER A 993 39.65 -21.45 -38.66
C SER A 993 40.65 -22.59 -38.91
N GLN A 994 41.45 -22.94 -37.89
CA GLN A 994 42.39 -24.06 -37.97
C GLN A 994 41.66 -25.40 -38.11
N LEU A 995 40.59 -25.58 -37.34
CA LEU A 995 39.76 -26.78 -37.40
C LEU A 995 39.00 -26.87 -38.73
N LEU A 996 38.42 -25.78 -39.24
CA LEU A 996 37.77 -25.75 -40.57
C LEU A 996 38.72 -26.15 -41.69
N SER A 997 39.93 -25.59 -41.69
CA SER A 997 40.95 -25.90 -42.68
C SER A 997 41.40 -27.36 -42.61
N ALA A 998 41.48 -27.93 -41.40
CA ALA A 998 41.82 -29.34 -41.21
C ALA A 998 40.65 -30.27 -41.59
N ILE A 999 39.42 -29.95 -41.20
CA ILE A 999 38.21 -30.73 -41.49
C ILE A 999 37.90 -30.73 -42.98
N HIS A 1000 38.03 -29.60 -43.68
CA HIS A 1000 37.75 -29.54 -45.12
C HIS A 1000 38.91 -30.04 -46.01
N ASN A 1001 40.00 -30.52 -45.41
CA ASN A 1001 41.04 -31.25 -46.11
C ASN A 1001 40.72 -32.76 -46.10
N SER A 1002 40.35 -33.31 -47.26
CA SER A 1002 39.99 -34.73 -47.40
C SER A 1002 41.10 -35.72 -47.01
N ALA A 1003 42.36 -35.29 -46.99
CA ALA A 1003 43.48 -36.12 -46.52
C ALA A 1003 43.42 -36.44 -45.01
N ASN A 1004 42.65 -35.66 -44.23
CA ASN A 1004 42.48 -35.86 -42.79
C ASN A 1004 41.29 -36.77 -42.43
N TRP A 1005 40.71 -37.46 -43.41
CA TRP A 1005 39.57 -38.34 -43.22
C TRP A 1005 39.95 -39.80 -43.43
N THR A 1006 39.43 -40.66 -42.56
CA THR A 1006 39.52 -42.11 -42.74
C THR A 1006 38.24 -42.60 -43.40
N THR A 1007 38.38 -43.32 -44.52
CA THR A 1007 37.26 -43.82 -45.31
C THR A 1007 37.17 -45.35 -45.27
N GLY A 1008 35.94 -45.87 -45.32
CA GLY A 1008 35.64 -47.30 -45.33
C GLY A 1008 34.95 -47.75 -46.61
N THR A 1009 35.35 -48.92 -47.12
CA THR A 1009 34.67 -49.67 -48.20
C THR A 1009 34.81 -51.18 -47.89
N PRO A 1010 33.79 -51.93 -47.41
CA PRO A 1010 32.38 -51.61 -47.15
C PRO A 1010 32.00 -51.56 -45.64
N ALA A 1011 32.97 -51.43 -44.72
CA ALA A 1011 32.69 -51.46 -43.28
C ALA A 1011 32.01 -50.16 -42.81
N ALA A 1012 30.91 -50.30 -42.05
CA ALA A 1012 30.20 -49.18 -41.43
C ALA A 1012 31.06 -48.50 -40.36
N VAL A 1013 30.94 -47.17 -40.25
CA VAL A 1013 31.56 -46.39 -39.16
C VAL A 1013 30.64 -46.53 -37.94
N THR A 1014 31.19 -46.94 -36.79
CA THR A 1014 30.39 -47.07 -35.55
C THR A 1014 29.98 -45.71 -35.00
N ALA A 1015 28.90 -45.64 -34.21
CA ALA A 1015 28.47 -44.41 -33.55
C ALA A 1015 29.58 -43.73 -32.72
N ASN A 1016 30.47 -44.52 -32.11
CA ASN A 1016 31.64 -44.00 -31.39
C ASN A 1016 32.69 -43.36 -32.30
N GLN A 1017 32.79 -43.79 -33.56
CA GLN A 1017 33.72 -43.20 -34.53
C GLN A 1017 33.17 -41.93 -35.18
N LEU A 1018 31.84 -41.72 -35.15
CA LEU A 1018 31.22 -40.44 -35.54
C LEU A 1018 31.36 -39.36 -34.46
N ASN A 1019 31.59 -39.75 -33.21
CA ASN A 1019 31.88 -38.85 -32.10
C ASN A 1019 33.40 -38.68 -31.91
N VAL A 1020 34.01 -37.84 -32.73
CA VAL A 1020 35.47 -37.69 -32.89
C VAL A 1020 36.22 -37.15 -31.66
N GLY A 1021 35.51 -36.79 -30.58
CA GLY A 1021 36.14 -36.47 -29.28
C GLY A 1021 37.02 -35.22 -29.28
N PHE A 1022 36.54 -34.09 -29.79
CA PHE A 1022 37.23 -32.80 -29.69
C PHE A 1022 37.49 -32.44 -28.21
N THR A 1023 38.75 -32.23 -27.83
CA THR A 1023 39.17 -32.02 -26.43
C THR A 1023 39.22 -30.55 -26.02
N SER A 1024 39.37 -29.63 -26.98
CA SER A 1024 39.17 -28.18 -26.78
C SER A 1024 39.05 -27.46 -28.13
N VAL A 1025 37.94 -26.77 -28.36
CA VAL A 1025 37.83 -25.79 -29.45
C VAL A 1025 38.13 -24.42 -28.85
N ASP A 1026 39.21 -23.77 -29.28
CA ASP A 1026 39.59 -22.43 -28.81
C ASP A 1026 38.74 -21.39 -29.56
N VAL A 1027 37.46 -21.37 -29.23
CA VAL A 1027 36.49 -20.33 -29.60
C VAL A 1027 36.65 -19.19 -28.62
N LYS A 1028 37.60 -18.33 -28.90
CA LYS A 1028 37.57 -16.99 -28.36
C LYS A 1028 36.43 -16.23 -29.04
N GLY A 1029 35.22 -16.40 -28.51
CA GLY A 1029 34.03 -15.69 -28.95
C GLY A 1029 34.09 -14.20 -28.56
N PRO A 1030 33.12 -13.39 -29.05
CA PRO A 1030 32.96 -12.00 -28.64
C PRO A 1030 33.10 -11.87 -27.13
N THR A 1031 34.03 -11.03 -26.69
CA THR A 1031 34.37 -10.90 -25.28
C THR A 1031 33.21 -10.22 -24.54
N LYS A 1032 32.65 -10.90 -23.54
CA LYS A 1032 31.69 -10.29 -22.63
C LYS A 1032 32.42 -9.27 -21.73
N LEU A 1033 31.92 -8.05 -21.74
CA LEU A 1033 32.45 -6.96 -20.94
C LEU A 1033 31.56 -6.73 -19.71
N ALA A 1034 32.19 -6.47 -18.58
CA ALA A 1034 31.56 -6.15 -17.31
C ALA A 1034 31.50 -4.62 -17.11
N ALA A 1035 30.75 -4.20 -16.10
CA ALA A 1035 30.60 -2.79 -15.80
C ALA A 1035 31.95 -2.12 -15.49
N GLY A 1036 32.22 -0.99 -16.16
CA GLY A 1036 33.45 -0.23 -16.02
C GLY A 1036 34.65 -0.79 -16.78
N GLU A 1037 34.46 -1.72 -17.73
CA GLU A 1037 35.52 -2.26 -18.60
C GLU A 1037 35.72 -1.45 -19.90
N VAL A 1038 34.90 -0.42 -20.14
CA VAL A 1038 35.15 0.62 -21.15
C VAL A 1038 35.57 1.91 -20.43
N ILE A 1039 36.71 2.47 -20.84
CA ILE A 1039 37.26 3.70 -20.29
C ILE A 1039 37.34 4.74 -21.41
N PHE A 1040 36.72 5.90 -21.21
CA PHE A 1040 36.85 7.04 -22.10
C PHE A 1040 38.09 7.87 -21.78
N LEU A 1041 38.76 8.37 -22.82
CA LEU A 1041 40.03 9.09 -22.74
C LEU A 1041 39.99 10.45 -23.43
N ALA A 1042 38.96 10.69 -24.23
CA ALA A 1042 38.67 12.00 -24.77
C ALA A 1042 37.21 12.11 -25.19
N MET A 1043 36.66 13.32 -25.14
CA MET A 1043 35.39 13.71 -25.74
C MET A 1043 35.54 15.15 -26.23
N GLY A 1044 35.16 15.42 -27.48
CA GLY A 1044 35.11 16.74 -28.07
C GLY A 1044 33.75 16.95 -28.72
N THR A 1045 33.07 18.02 -28.30
CA THR A 1045 31.75 18.43 -28.81
C THR A 1045 31.84 19.55 -29.86
N ASP A 1046 33.07 19.94 -30.22
CA ASP A 1046 33.32 20.85 -31.34
C ASP A 1046 33.46 20.07 -32.64
N SER A 1047 32.72 20.48 -33.67
CA SER A 1047 32.75 19.83 -34.99
C SER A 1047 34.18 19.73 -35.56
N PRO A 1048 34.66 18.53 -35.94
CA PRO A 1048 33.91 17.28 -35.96
C PRO A 1048 33.84 16.61 -34.58
N ASP A 1049 32.63 16.28 -34.16
CA ASP A 1049 32.37 15.61 -32.88
C ASP A 1049 33.09 14.27 -32.83
N ALA A 1050 33.73 13.98 -31.70
CA ALA A 1050 34.47 12.74 -31.55
C ALA A 1050 34.73 12.37 -30.10
N PHE A 1051 34.83 11.06 -29.84
CA PHE A 1051 35.29 10.55 -28.56
C PHE A 1051 36.26 9.38 -28.74
N VAL A 1052 37.05 9.12 -27.69
CA VAL A 1052 38.06 8.07 -27.66
C VAL A 1052 37.82 7.19 -26.46
N PHE A 1053 37.78 5.88 -26.68
CA PHE A 1053 37.68 4.89 -25.61
C PHE A 1053 38.74 3.80 -25.74
N THR A 1054 38.92 3.06 -24.66
CA THR A 1054 39.67 1.82 -24.62
C THR A 1054 38.97 0.78 -23.76
N VAL A 1055 39.44 -0.47 -23.87
CA VAL A 1055 38.97 -1.61 -23.08
C VAL A 1055 40.04 -2.05 -22.09
N THR A 1056 39.61 -2.42 -20.89
CA THR A 1056 40.51 -2.80 -19.78
C THR A 1056 41.08 -4.21 -19.87
N LYS A 1057 40.61 -5.00 -20.84
CA LYS A 1057 41.12 -6.35 -21.14
C LYS A 1057 41.14 -6.57 -22.64
N ALA A 1058 41.92 -7.57 -23.08
CA ALA A 1058 41.91 -7.96 -24.48
C ALA A 1058 40.51 -8.42 -24.89
N ILE A 1059 40.05 -7.94 -26.04
CA ILE A 1059 38.76 -8.30 -26.64
C ILE A 1059 38.98 -9.04 -27.95
N GLU A 1060 38.09 -9.95 -28.26
CA GLU A 1060 38.17 -10.78 -29.47
C GLU A 1060 37.37 -10.15 -30.62
N ALA A 1061 37.65 -10.61 -31.84
CA ALA A 1061 36.87 -10.21 -33.02
C ALA A 1061 35.38 -10.53 -32.81
N GLY A 1062 34.51 -9.64 -33.28
CA GLY A 1062 33.06 -9.73 -33.10
C GLY A 1062 32.55 -9.21 -31.75
N THR A 1063 33.42 -8.77 -30.83
CA THR A 1063 33.00 -8.08 -29.60
C THR A 1063 32.21 -6.82 -29.94
N GLN A 1064 31.00 -6.72 -29.44
CA GLN A 1064 30.10 -5.58 -29.68
C GLN A 1064 30.00 -4.68 -28.45
N ILE A 1065 30.01 -3.37 -28.71
CA ILE A 1065 29.76 -2.31 -27.74
C ILE A 1065 28.78 -1.32 -28.37
N GLY A 1066 27.62 -1.15 -27.74
CA GLY A 1066 26.66 -0.12 -28.07
C GLY A 1066 27.07 1.22 -27.50
N PHE A 1067 26.80 2.27 -28.26
CA PHE A 1067 26.97 3.66 -27.85
C PHE A 1067 25.70 4.44 -28.14
N THR A 1068 25.37 5.35 -27.23
CA THR A 1068 24.23 6.25 -27.35
C THR A 1068 24.46 7.48 -26.47
N ASP A 1069 23.98 8.62 -26.95
CA ASP A 1069 23.86 9.89 -26.23
C ASP A 1069 22.48 10.04 -25.56
N ARG A 1070 21.57 9.08 -25.76
CA ARG A 1070 20.25 9.13 -25.13
C ARG A 1070 20.35 9.20 -23.61
N ASP A 1071 19.60 10.13 -23.04
CA ASP A 1071 19.57 10.34 -21.59
C ASP A 1071 19.00 9.14 -20.85
N TYR A 1072 19.87 8.36 -20.23
CA TYR A 1072 19.49 7.28 -19.35
C TYR A 1072 18.78 7.82 -18.11
N SER A 1073 17.66 7.20 -17.73
CA SER A 1073 16.99 7.45 -16.45
C SER A 1073 16.95 6.18 -15.62
N THR A 1074 17.22 6.29 -14.32
CA THR A 1074 17.02 5.20 -13.35
C THR A 1074 15.57 4.74 -13.26
N LEU A 1075 14.61 5.60 -13.63
CA LEU A 1075 13.18 5.32 -13.60
C LEU A 1075 12.68 4.63 -14.88
N ASN A 1076 13.11 5.12 -16.06
CA ASN A 1076 12.57 4.70 -17.36
C ASN A 1076 13.56 3.91 -18.23
N GLY A 1077 14.79 3.71 -17.75
CA GLY A 1077 15.87 3.13 -18.53
C GLY A 1077 16.30 4.04 -19.68
N MET A 1078 16.79 3.41 -20.75
CA MET A 1078 17.21 4.12 -21.96
C MET A 1078 16.00 4.35 -22.89
N PRO A 1079 15.71 5.58 -23.34
CA PRO A 1079 14.54 5.86 -24.15
C PRO A 1079 14.56 5.13 -25.50
N ALA A 1080 13.36 4.79 -26.00
CA ALA A 1080 13.19 3.92 -27.17
C ALA A 1080 13.58 4.57 -28.51
N SER A 1081 13.55 5.90 -28.60
CA SER A 1081 13.86 6.68 -29.80
C SER A 1081 14.29 8.11 -29.44
N GLY A 1082 14.93 8.81 -30.37
CA GLY A 1082 15.35 10.21 -30.18
C GLY A 1082 16.69 10.43 -30.85
N GLU A 1083 17.75 10.34 -30.05
CA GLU A 1083 19.13 10.67 -30.41
C GLU A 1083 19.91 9.46 -30.95
N SER A 1084 21.24 9.56 -30.99
CA SER A 1084 22.14 8.58 -31.60
C SER A 1084 22.10 7.25 -30.85
N ALA A 1085 22.16 6.17 -31.61
CA ALA A 1085 22.21 4.81 -31.07
C ALA A 1085 22.81 3.89 -32.13
N TYR A 1086 23.94 3.26 -31.81
CA TYR A 1086 24.68 2.42 -32.76
C TYR A 1086 25.51 1.37 -32.04
N ILE A 1087 25.86 0.29 -32.76
CA ILE A 1087 26.72 -0.78 -32.27
C ILE A 1087 28.05 -0.72 -32.98
N TRP A 1088 29.12 -0.55 -32.21
CA TRP A 1088 30.49 -0.80 -32.65
C TRP A 1088 30.81 -2.30 -32.52
N THR A 1089 31.45 -2.86 -33.55
CA THR A 1089 31.89 -4.26 -33.58
C THR A 1089 33.39 -4.31 -33.85
N ALA A 1090 34.13 -4.99 -32.97
CA ALA A 1090 35.53 -5.29 -33.17
C ALA A 1090 35.70 -6.16 -34.43
N ASN A 1091 36.45 -5.71 -35.43
CA ASN A 1091 36.67 -6.49 -36.66
C ASN A 1091 37.81 -7.52 -36.51
N GLN A 1092 38.61 -7.40 -35.45
CA GLN A 1092 39.69 -8.30 -35.07
C GLN A 1092 39.85 -8.29 -33.54
N ALA A 1093 40.72 -9.15 -33.01
CA ALA A 1093 41.08 -9.08 -31.60
C ALA A 1093 41.92 -7.81 -31.31
N TYR A 1094 41.62 -7.14 -30.20
CA TYR A 1094 42.35 -5.96 -29.70
C TYR A 1094 42.93 -6.23 -28.33
N ALA A 1095 44.17 -5.79 -28.10
CA ALA A 1095 44.78 -5.86 -26.78
C ALA A 1095 44.11 -4.85 -25.82
N ALA A 1096 44.18 -5.12 -24.51
CA ALA A 1096 43.83 -4.14 -23.48
C ALA A 1096 44.59 -2.84 -23.71
N GLY A 1097 43.92 -1.69 -23.55
CA GLY A 1097 44.55 -0.38 -23.77
C GLY A 1097 44.60 0.06 -25.24
N THR A 1098 44.05 -0.70 -26.20
CA THR A 1098 43.92 -0.23 -27.59
C THR A 1098 43.00 0.98 -27.67
N LEU A 1099 43.45 2.07 -28.29
CA LEU A 1099 42.65 3.29 -28.44
C LEU A 1099 41.75 3.23 -29.66
N ILE A 1100 40.46 3.45 -29.45
CA ILE A 1100 39.44 3.44 -30.49
C ILE A 1100 38.77 4.81 -30.52
N THR A 1101 38.72 5.40 -31.70
CA THR A 1101 38.10 6.69 -31.97
C THR A 1101 36.78 6.47 -32.67
N ILE A 1102 35.73 7.18 -32.24
CA ILE A 1102 34.44 7.25 -32.92
C ILE A 1102 34.11 8.71 -33.23
N GLN A 1103 33.72 8.97 -34.47
CA GLN A 1103 33.08 10.21 -34.92
C GLN A 1103 31.59 9.93 -35.16
N PRO A 1104 30.69 10.33 -34.25
CA PRO A 1104 29.28 9.99 -34.31
C PRO A 1104 28.48 10.83 -35.31
N ASP A 1105 28.90 12.06 -35.61
CA ASP A 1105 28.26 12.94 -36.60
C ASP A 1105 29.15 13.17 -37.83
N GLN A 1106 28.67 12.74 -38.99
CA GLN A 1106 29.32 12.95 -40.28
C GLN A 1106 28.25 13.27 -41.34
N SER A 1107 28.36 14.47 -41.93
CA SER A 1107 27.49 14.92 -43.01
C SER A 1107 27.51 13.94 -44.19
N GLY A 1108 26.38 13.26 -44.43
CA GLY A 1108 26.18 12.37 -45.58
C GLY A 1108 26.58 10.91 -45.36
N ALA A 1109 27.01 10.53 -44.16
CA ALA A 1109 27.26 9.14 -43.80
C ALA A 1109 26.05 8.53 -43.08
N ASN A 1110 25.68 7.30 -43.43
CA ASN A 1110 24.59 6.59 -42.75
C ASN A 1110 25.05 5.93 -41.43
N ASN A 1111 26.36 5.83 -41.15
CA ASN A 1111 26.91 5.20 -39.94
C ASN A 1111 28.05 6.06 -39.35
N PRO A 1112 28.31 6.00 -38.04
CA PRO A 1112 29.51 6.58 -37.44
C PRO A 1112 30.80 6.05 -38.06
N ILE A 1113 31.83 6.91 -38.10
CA ILE A 1113 33.16 6.52 -38.58
C ILE A 1113 34.03 6.13 -37.40
N VAL A 1114 34.76 5.02 -37.54
CA VAL A 1114 35.59 4.45 -36.46
C VAL A 1114 37.01 4.18 -36.93
N SER A 1115 38.01 4.40 -36.05
CA SER A 1115 39.42 4.14 -36.38
C SER A 1115 39.76 2.65 -36.46
N HIS A 1116 38.98 1.84 -35.76
CA HIS A 1116 39.16 0.40 -35.59
C HIS A 1116 37.77 -0.24 -35.54
N GLY A 1117 37.60 -1.44 -36.07
CA GLY A 1117 36.30 -2.11 -36.13
C GLY A 1117 35.34 -1.53 -37.17
N SER A 1118 34.04 -1.68 -36.92
CA SER A 1118 32.95 -1.14 -37.74
C SER A 1118 31.82 -0.67 -36.83
N ALA A 1119 31.04 0.33 -37.26
CA ALA A 1119 29.86 0.79 -36.53
C ALA A 1119 28.63 0.77 -37.44
N VAL A 1120 27.49 0.35 -36.89
CA VAL A 1120 26.18 0.35 -37.58
C VAL A 1120 25.13 0.96 -36.66
N GLY A 1121 24.36 1.91 -37.18
CA GLY A 1121 23.21 2.50 -36.49
C GLY A 1121 22.98 3.96 -36.86
N LYS A 1122 22.22 4.66 -36.02
CA LYS A 1122 21.93 6.09 -36.19
C LYS A 1122 22.98 6.90 -35.43
N GLY A 1123 23.85 7.62 -36.15
CA GLY A 1123 24.76 8.61 -35.56
C GLY A 1123 24.03 9.88 -35.10
N GLY A 1124 24.77 10.82 -34.51
CA GLY A 1124 24.25 12.10 -34.00
C GLY A 1124 25.36 12.99 -33.48
N GLY A 1125 25.08 14.29 -33.39
CA GLY A 1125 26.01 15.30 -32.91
C GLY A 1125 26.11 15.32 -31.38
N LEU A 1126 27.22 15.84 -30.87
CA LEU A 1126 27.46 16.02 -29.45
C LEU A 1126 27.33 17.51 -29.09
N SER A 1127 26.51 17.83 -28.09
CA SER A 1127 26.24 19.21 -27.70
C SER A 1127 27.33 19.82 -26.80
N ALA A 1128 27.77 21.03 -27.14
CA ALA A 1128 28.58 21.88 -26.25
C ALA A 1128 27.81 22.39 -25.00
N SER A 1129 26.49 22.14 -24.90
CA SER A 1129 25.68 22.54 -23.73
C SER A 1129 25.52 21.43 -22.68
N GLY A 1130 26.22 20.31 -22.85
CA GLY A 1130 26.16 19.15 -21.97
C GLY A 1130 25.66 17.92 -22.71
N GLU A 1131 26.50 16.91 -22.85
CA GLU A 1131 26.19 15.68 -23.58
C GLU A 1131 26.83 14.47 -22.89
N THR A 1132 26.07 13.40 -22.67
CA THR A 1132 26.58 12.18 -22.02
C THR A 1132 26.56 10.99 -22.97
N ILE A 1133 27.72 10.37 -23.22
CA ILE A 1133 27.82 9.14 -24.00
C ILE A 1133 27.87 7.92 -23.08
N TYR A 1134 26.93 7.00 -23.28
CA TYR A 1134 26.88 5.71 -22.59
C TYR A 1134 27.40 4.58 -23.48
N ALA A 1135 28.32 3.77 -22.95
CA ALA A 1135 28.73 2.51 -23.55
C ALA A 1135 27.98 1.33 -22.90
N PHE A 1136 27.48 0.38 -23.69
CA PHE A 1136 26.75 -0.78 -23.19
C PHE A 1136 27.01 -2.05 -24.00
N GLN A 1137 26.74 -3.23 -23.43
CA GLN A 1137 26.46 -4.45 -24.19
C GLN A 1137 24.94 -4.67 -24.21
N GLY A 1138 24.40 -5.08 -25.35
CA GLY A 1138 22.97 -5.23 -25.54
C GLY A 1138 22.59 -5.28 -27.01
N SER A 1139 21.30 -5.10 -27.28
CA SER A 1139 20.75 -5.03 -28.65
C SER A 1139 20.01 -3.71 -28.88
N ILE A 1140 19.85 -3.35 -30.16
CA ILE A 1140 19.09 -2.18 -30.59
C ILE A 1140 18.05 -2.66 -31.60
N ALA A 1141 16.77 -2.42 -31.33
CA ALA A 1141 15.68 -2.88 -32.19
C ALA A 1141 15.74 -2.20 -33.56
N GLY A 1142 15.55 -2.96 -34.64
CA GLY A 1142 15.53 -2.41 -36.01
C GLY A 1142 16.85 -1.75 -36.45
N LEU A 1143 17.98 -2.11 -35.83
CA LEU A 1143 19.29 -1.53 -36.13
C LEU A 1143 19.67 -1.73 -37.60
N SER A 1144 19.89 -0.63 -38.32
CA SER A 1144 20.45 -0.63 -39.66
C SER A 1144 21.22 0.68 -39.91
N ALA A 1145 21.83 0.82 -41.08
CA ALA A 1145 22.51 2.06 -41.40
C ALA A 1145 21.54 3.26 -41.32
N GLY A 1146 21.83 4.22 -40.46
CA GLY A 1146 21.04 5.42 -40.22
C GLY A 1146 19.80 5.22 -39.35
N ASN A 1147 19.56 4.01 -38.85
CA ASN A 1147 18.34 3.68 -38.11
C ASN A 1147 18.64 2.91 -36.82
N ALA A 1148 17.93 3.29 -35.75
CA ALA A 1148 18.04 2.64 -34.45
C ALA A 1148 16.76 2.84 -33.64
N GLY A 1149 16.16 1.74 -33.20
CA GLY A 1149 14.99 1.72 -32.31
C GLY A 1149 15.36 1.60 -30.84
N ALA A 1150 14.56 0.85 -30.09
CA ALA A 1150 14.71 0.71 -28.64
C ALA A 1150 15.99 -0.04 -28.25
N ILE A 1151 16.68 0.47 -27.23
CA ILE A 1151 17.90 -0.12 -26.69
C ILE A 1151 17.53 -1.10 -25.57
N SER A 1152 17.99 -2.35 -25.70
CA SER A 1152 17.92 -3.37 -24.65
C SER A 1152 19.35 -3.65 -24.15
N ALA A 1153 19.81 -2.85 -23.20
CA ALA A 1153 21.13 -2.98 -22.60
C ALA A 1153 21.14 -4.13 -21.57
N SER A 1154 22.04 -5.10 -21.76
CA SER A 1154 22.30 -6.15 -20.76
C SER A 1154 23.31 -5.72 -19.70
N THR A 1155 24.26 -4.83 -20.06
CA THR A 1155 25.30 -4.32 -19.17
C THR A 1155 25.74 -2.92 -19.59
N TYR A 1156 25.82 -1.96 -18.68
CA TYR A 1156 26.47 -0.67 -18.95
C TYR A 1156 27.97 -0.78 -18.65
N LEU A 1157 28.82 -0.27 -19.54
CA LEU A 1157 30.27 -0.51 -19.56
C LEU A 1157 31.11 0.69 -19.17
N GLY A 1158 30.60 1.91 -19.37
CA GLY A 1158 31.27 3.17 -19.02
C GLY A 1158 30.47 4.35 -19.55
N ALA A 1159 30.75 5.57 -19.07
CA ALA A 1159 30.14 6.79 -19.57
C ALA A 1159 31.05 8.01 -19.40
N ILE A 1160 30.91 9.00 -20.27
CA ILE A 1160 31.63 10.28 -20.23
C ILE A 1160 30.66 11.42 -20.58
N ASN A 1161 30.85 12.58 -19.93
CA ASN A 1161 30.10 13.80 -20.20
C ASN A 1161 31.03 15.01 -20.41
N ALA A 1162 30.74 15.83 -21.41
CA ALA A 1162 31.41 17.11 -21.69
C ALA A 1162 30.38 18.22 -21.97
N GLY A 1163 30.79 19.48 -21.90
CA GLY A 1163 29.92 20.65 -22.15
C GLY A 1163 28.99 21.05 -20.99
N GLY A 1164 29.15 20.48 -19.79
CA GLY A 1164 28.30 20.83 -18.64
C GLY A 1164 28.09 19.72 -17.61
N ALA A 1165 26.92 19.72 -16.98
CA ALA A 1165 26.47 18.61 -16.12
C ALA A 1165 26.05 17.41 -16.97
N ALA A 1166 26.03 16.21 -16.38
CA ALA A 1166 25.52 15.01 -17.05
C ALA A 1166 24.03 15.18 -17.38
N ALA A 1167 23.66 14.89 -18.62
CA ALA A 1167 22.28 15.02 -19.12
C ALA A 1167 21.36 13.85 -18.70
N GLY A 1168 21.95 12.74 -18.21
CA GLY A 1168 21.20 11.59 -17.65
C GLY A 1168 21.79 11.02 -16.35
N ASP A 1169 21.05 10.08 -15.76
CA ASP A 1169 21.44 9.37 -14.53
C ASP A 1169 22.62 8.42 -14.77
N THR A 1170 23.34 8.06 -13.70
CA THR A 1170 24.40 7.04 -13.77
C THR A 1170 23.82 5.62 -13.68
N PRO A 1171 23.98 4.75 -14.70
CA PRO A 1171 23.59 3.35 -14.61
C PRO A 1171 24.38 2.59 -13.54
N ALA A 1172 23.75 1.59 -12.92
CA ALA A 1172 24.37 0.79 -11.86
C ALA A 1172 25.67 0.12 -12.34
N GLY A 1173 26.74 0.28 -11.54
CA GLY A 1173 28.03 -0.37 -11.77
C GLY A 1173 29.05 0.43 -12.59
N ILE A 1174 28.69 1.61 -13.08
CA ILE A 1174 29.63 2.52 -13.77
C ILE A 1174 29.67 3.91 -13.09
N THR A 1175 30.54 4.78 -13.58
CA THR A 1175 30.65 6.19 -13.15
C THR A 1175 30.72 7.06 -14.39
N ILE A 1176 29.94 8.16 -14.42
CA ILE A 1176 30.03 9.15 -15.49
C ILE A 1176 31.18 10.10 -15.18
N GLN A 1177 32.19 10.12 -16.04
CA GLN A 1177 33.26 11.10 -15.93
C GLN A 1177 32.82 12.42 -16.56
N THR A 1178 32.65 13.45 -15.73
CA THR A 1178 31.99 14.71 -16.13
C THR A 1178 32.98 15.87 -16.21
N PHE A 1179 32.94 16.61 -17.32
CA PHE A 1179 33.71 17.82 -17.55
C PHE A 1179 32.79 18.99 -17.90
N ALA A 1180 33.04 20.15 -17.29
CA ALA A 1180 32.25 21.35 -17.50
C ALA A 1180 32.53 22.06 -18.84
N MET A 1181 33.65 21.73 -19.48
CA MET A 1181 34.08 22.33 -20.75
C MET A 1181 33.74 21.43 -21.94
N ASP A 1182 33.68 22.03 -23.13
CA ASP A 1182 33.26 21.38 -24.39
C ASP A 1182 34.19 20.23 -24.81
N ASN A 1183 35.48 20.37 -24.53
CA ASN A 1183 36.48 19.38 -24.87
C ASN A 1183 37.21 18.87 -23.62
N ALA A 1184 37.43 17.56 -23.55
CA ALA A 1184 38.21 16.91 -22.50
C ALA A 1184 39.17 15.87 -23.09
N LEU A 1185 40.44 15.90 -22.67
CA LEU A 1185 41.49 14.98 -23.10
C LEU A 1185 42.31 14.49 -21.91
N TYR A 1186 42.46 13.17 -21.78
CA TYR A 1186 43.34 12.56 -20.79
C TYR A 1186 44.82 12.71 -21.20
N THR A 1187 45.59 13.36 -20.32
CA THR A 1187 47.02 13.68 -20.49
C THR A 1187 47.94 12.90 -19.53
N GLY A 1188 47.36 12.12 -18.60
CA GLY A 1188 48.10 11.27 -17.67
C GLY A 1188 48.79 10.07 -18.33
N SER A 1189 49.49 9.27 -17.51
CA SER A 1189 50.18 8.05 -17.99
C SER A 1189 49.19 7.09 -18.65
N ARG A 1190 49.57 6.56 -19.81
CA ARG A 1190 48.82 5.58 -20.61
C ARG A 1190 49.42 4.18 -20.53
N ASP A 1191 50.21 3.91 -19.49
CA ASP A 1191 50.84 2.60 -19.30
C ASP A 1191 49.77 1.52 -19.09
N ALA A 1192 49.71 0.59 -20.05
CA ALA A 1192 48.73 -0.48 -20.06
C ALA A 1192 49.15 -1.72 -19.23
N ALA A 1193 50.33 -1.69 -18.59
CA ALA A 1193 50.83 -2.81 -17.79
C ALA A 1193 50.00 -3.08 -16.53
N ASP A 1194 49.35 -2.05 -15.97
CA ASP A 1194 48.43 -2.16 -14.83
C ASP A 1194 47.13 -1.40 -15.10
N MET A 1195 46.12 -2.14 -15.55
CA MET A 1195 44.78 -1.61 -15.86
C MET A 1195 44.03 -1.07 -14.65
N THR A 1196 44.35 -1.54 -13.44
CA THR A 1196 43.73 -1.03 -12.22
C THR A 1196 44.29 0.35 -11.89
N ALA A 1197 45.61 0.51 -11.95
CA ALA A 1197 46.27 1.80 -11.75
C ALA A 1197 45.90 2.81 -12.85
N PHE A 1198 45.82 2.36 -14.11
CA PHE A 1198 45.41 3.18 -15.23
C PHE A 1198 43.96 3.69 -15.08
N LYS A 1199 43.01 2.82 -14.71
CA LYS A 1199 41.62 3.22 -14.44
C LYS A 1199 41.54 4.23 -13.30
N ALA A 1200 42.29 4.04 -12.22
CA ALA A 1200 42.34 5.00 -11.12
C ALA A 1200 42.95 6.35 -11.55
N ALA A 1201 43.95 6.34 -12.43
CA ALA A 1201 44.55 7.55 -12.97
C ALA A 1201 43.60 8.31 -13.90
N VAL A 1202 42.82 7.60 -14.71
CA VAL A 1202 41.79 8.21 -15.57
C VAL A 1202 40.67 8.86 -14.74
N LEU A 1203 40.21 8.22 -13.67
CA LEU A 1203 39.19 8.82 -12.78
C LEU A 1203 39.68 10.07 -12.02
N ASN A 1204 41.00 10.31 -11.97
CA ASN A 1204 41.55 11.51 -11.36
C ASN A 1204 41.52 12.68 -12.38
N THR A 1205 40.64 13.65 -12.14
CA THR A 1205 40.45 14.82 -13.01
C THR A 1205 41.69 15.69 -13.16
N ALA A 1206 42.68 15.61 -12.25
CA ALA A 1206 43.96 16.32 -12.40
C ALA A 1206 44.81 15.81 -13.59
N ASN A 1207 44.53 14.62 -14.11
CA ASN A 1207 45.20 14.04 -15.27
C ASN A 1207 44.51 14.39 -16.60
N TRP A 1208 43.57 15.33 -16.59
CA TRP A 1208 42.82 15.77 -17.75
C TRP A 1208 43.11 17.22 -18.09
N SER A 1209 43.13 17.51 -19.38
CA SER A 1209 43.14 18.87 -19.92
C SER A 1209 41.79 19.11 -20.59
N THR A 1210 41.20 20.28 -20.35
CA THR A 1210 39.87 20.64 -20.83
C THR A 1210 39.89 22.01 -21.51
N SER A 1211 39.02 22.27 -22.50
CA SER A 1211 38.96 23.55 -23.22
C SER A 1211 37.58 23.82 -23.86
N ASP A 1212 37.12 25.07 -23.83
CA ASP A 1212 35.92 25.57 -24.55
C ASP A 1212 36.24 26.22 -25.89
N THR A 1213 37.52 26.44 -26.20
CA THR A 1213 37.94 27.25 -27.37
C THR A 1213 38.84 26.51 -28.33
N THR A 1214 39.46 25.42 -27.87
CA THR A 1214 40.42 24.64 -28.65
C THR A 1214 39.80 23.31 -29.01
N ALA A 1215 39.26 23.23 -30.23
CA ALA A 1215 38.68 22.00 -30.76
C ALA A 1215 39.67 20.83 -30.69
N LEU A 1216 39.16 19.68 -30.30
CA LEU A 1216 39.94 18.44 -30.27
C LEU A 1216 40.12 17.91 -31.70
N VAL A 1217 41.35 17.85 -32.20
CA VAL A 1217 41.61 17.32 -33.53
C VAL A 1217 41.75 15.81 -33.43
N ILE A 1218 40.64 15.10 -33.66
CA ILE A 1218 40.66 13.63 -33.70
C ILE A 1218 40.59 13.16 -35.16
N ALA A 1219 41.74 12.82 -35.74
CA ALA A 1219 41.81 12.16 -37.04
C ALA A 1219 41.58 10.65 -36.89
N VAL A 1220 40.78 10.07 -37.79
CA VAL A 1220 40.60 8.61 -37.90
C VAL A 1220 41.95 7.97 -38.26
N GLY A 1221 42.62 7.38 -37.27
CA GLY A 1221 43.96 6.79 -37.42
C GLY A 1221 45.14 7.69 -37.04
N GLY A 1222 44.91 8.87 -36.45
CA GLY A 1222 45.96 9.81 -35.98
C GLY A 1222 46.13 9.85 -34.46
N ASN A 1223 47.19 10.54 -34.01
CA ASN A 1223 47.37 10.86 -32.58
C ASN A 1223 46.30 11.87 -32.13
N VAL A 1224 45.71 11.64 -30.96
CA VAL A 1224 44.74 12.55 -30.33
C VAL A 1224 45.49 13.71 -29.70
N GLU A 1225 45.38 14.90 -30.28
CA GLU A 1225 45.99 16.13 -29.79
C GLU A 1225 44.96 17.27 -29.85
N PHE A 1226 45.04 18.23 -28.92
CA PHE A 1226 44.35 19.51 -29.13
C PHE A 1226 44.92 20.19 -30.37
N ALA A 1227 44.08 20.82 -31.20
CA ALA A 1227 44.59 21.64 -32.29
C ALA A 1227 45.58 22.67 -31.69
N PRO A 1228 46.77 22.90 -32.27
CA PRO A 1228 47.49 24.12 -31.96
C PRO A 1228 46.62 25.30 -32.43
N ALA A 1229 46.36 26.24 -31.52
CA ALA A 1229 45.51 27.43 -31.72
C ALA A 1229 45.93 28.28 -32.93
#